data_AF-A0A7J8KFF9-F1
#
_entry.id   AF-A0A7J8KFF9-F1
#
_cell.length_a   1.000
_cell.length_b   1.000
_cell.length_c   1.000
_cell.angle_alpha   90.00
_cell.angle_beta   90.00
_cell.angle_gamma   90.00
#
_symmetry.space_group_name_H-M   'P 1'
#
loop_
_entity.id
_entity.type
_entity.pdbx_description
1 polymer ?
#
loop_
_entity_poly.entity_id
_entity_poly.type
_entity_poly.pdbx_seq_one_letter_code
_entity_poly.pdbx_strand_id
1 'polypeptide(L)'
;MISRVPDDKTENRFAAERDEYGSDTMSEINIVGRITLNLWRIMRNEVALTNYTFENVSFHVLHQRFPLFTFRVLSDWFDNKTDLYRWKMVDHYISRVRGNLQMLEQLDLIGKTSEMARLFGIQFLHVLTRGSQYRVESMMLRIAKPMNYIPVTPSVQQRSQMRAPQCVPLIMEPESRFYSNSVLVLDFQSLYPSIVIAYNYCFSTCLGHVENLGKYDEFKFGCTSLRVPPDLLYQIRHDITVSPNGIAFVKPSVRKGVLPRMLEEILKTRLMVKQSMKAYKQDRALSRMLDARQLGLKLIANVTFGYTAANFSGRMPCIEVGDSIVHKARETLERAIKLVNDTKKWGARVVYGDTDSMFVLLKGATKEQSFKIGQEIAEAVTATNPKPVKLKFEKVYLPCVLQTKKRYVGYMYETLDQKDPVFDAKGIETVRRDSCPAVSKILERSLKLLFETRDISLIKQYVQRQCMKLLEGKASIQDFIFAKEYRGSSSYKPGACVPALELTRKMLTYDRRSEPRVGERVPYVIIYGTPGVPLIQLVRRPVEVLQDPTLRLNATYYITKQILPPLARIFSLIGIDVFNWYHELPRIQKATSSSRSEPEGRKGTISQYFTTLHCPVCDDLTQHGICSKCRSQPQHVAVILNQEIRELERKQEQLTKICKNCTGCFDRHIPCVSLNCPVLFKLFRVNRELSKAPYLRQLLDQF
;
A
#
# COMPACT_ATOMS: atom_id res chain seq x y z
N MET A 1 21.72 34.72 -7.07
CA MET A 1 20.59 35.40 -6.42
C MET A 1 19.48 34.39 -6.16
N ILE A 2 19.34 33.94 -4.91
CA ILE A 2 18.20 33.11 -4.50
C ILE A 2 17.00 34.06 -4.45
N SER A 3 16.11 33.92 -5.44
CA SER A 3 14.87 34.71 -5.59
C SER A 3 14.12 34.82 -4.27
N ARG A 4 14.06 36.04 -3.71
CA ARG A 4 13.16 36.37 -2.60
C ARG A 4 11.79 36.65 -3.20
N VAL A 5 10.80 35.85 -2.85
CA VAL A 5 9.40 36.15 -3.14
C VAL A 5 9.02 37.32 -2.21
N PRO A 6 8.53 38.45 -2.74
CA PRO A 6 7.96 39.50 -1.90
C PRO A 6 6.81 38.88 -1.10
N ASP A 7 6.80 39.07 0.22
CA ASP A 7 5.83 38.55 1.21
C ASP A 7 6.11 37.19 1.88
N ASP A 8 7.26 36.55 1.64
CA ASP A 8 7.59 35.31 2.34
C ASP A 8 8.07 35.57 3.79
N LYS A 9 7.63 34.73 4.74
CA LYS A 9 7.88 34.90 6.19
C LYS A 9 9.39 35.02 6.48
N THR A 10 9.78 36.11 7.15
CA THR A 10 11.18 36.46 7.44
C THR A 10 11.75 35.79 8.69
N GLU A 11 10.91 35.09 9.48
CA GLU A 11 11.32 34.48 10.74
C GLU A 11 11.43 32.95 10.67
N ASN A 12 12.44 32.42 11.37
CA ASN A 12 12.56 30.99 11.62
C ASN A 12 11.42 30.52 12.54
N ARG A 13 10.91 29.30 12.30
CA ARG A 13 9.86 28.69 13.11
C ARG A 13 10.29 27.30 13.55
N PHE A 14 10.09 26.98 14.82
CA PHE A 14 10.46 25.69 15.43
C PHE A 14 9.33 25.03 16.22
N ALA A 15 8.12 25.61 16.17
CA ALA A 15 6.97 25.17 16.97
C ALA A 15 5.79 24.76 16.09
N ALA A 16 5.25 23.56 16.32
CA ALA A 16 4.16 22.97 15.57
C ALA A 16 2.90 23.85 15.51
N GLU A 17 2.58 24.56 16.59
CA GLU A 17 1.38 25.40 16.71
C GLU A 17 1.35 26.56 15.69
N ARG A 18 2.53 26.99 15.20
CA ARG A 18 2.63 28.07 14.20
C ARG A 18 2.41 27.58 12.75
N ASP A 19 2.32 26.26 12.54
CA ASP A 19 2.12 25.62 11.23
C ASP A 19 1.67 24.16 11.40
N GLU A 20 0.46 23.94 11.94
CA GLU A 20 -0.05 22.58 12.22
C GLU A 20 -0.03 21.71 10.96
N TYR A 21 -0.48 22.26 9.83
CA TYR A 21 -0.46 21.56 8.55
C TYR A 21 0.96 21.19 8.11
N GLY A 22 1.92 22.10 8.22
CA GLY A 22 3.33 21.83 7.90
C GLY A 22 3.94 20.77 8.81
N SER A 23 3.65 20.82 10.11
CA SER A 23 4.09 19.85 11.11
C SER A 23 3.56 18.44 10.82
N ASP A 24 2.28 18.34 10.48
CA ASP A 24 1.59 17.07 10.20
C ASP A 24 1.93 16.47 8.84
N THR A 25 2.29 17.30 7.86
CA THR A 25 2.54 16.84 6.48
C THR A 25 4.00 16.75 6.11
N MET A 26 4.88 17.58 6.69
CA MET A 26 6.31 17.61 6.35
C MET A 26 7.22 17.87 7.55
N SER A 27 7.46 19.13 7.93
CA SER A 27 8.43 19.53 8.94
C SER A 27 7.83 20.60 9.83
N GLU A 28 7.99 20.42 11.13
CA GLU A 28 7.71 21.43 12.15
C GLU A 28 8.69 22.61 12.07
N ILE A 29 9.92 22.32 11.65
CA ILE A 29 11.02 23.28 11.58
C ILE A 29 11.00 23.96 10.21
N ASN A 30 11.02 25.28 10.20
CA ASN A 30 11.22 26.12 9.02
C ASN A 30 12.39 27.08 9.26
N ILE A 31 13.39 27.03 8.39
CA ILE A 31 14.57 27.89 8.48
C ILE A 31 14.65 28.73 7.21
N VAL A 32 14.60 30.05 7.36
CA VAL A 32 14.63 30.96 6.21
C VAL A 32 15.93 30.77 5.42
N GLY A 33 15.79 30.60 4.11
CA GLY A 33 16.90 30.33 3.20
C GLY A 33 17.42 28.89 3.19
N ARG A 34 16.90 27.98 4.02
CA ARG A 34 17.29 26.56 4.04
C ARG A 34 16.09 25.64 3.89
N ILE A 35 16.25 24.57 3.11
CA ILE A 35 15.21 23.57 2.93
C ILE A 35 15.36 22.48 4.00
N THR A 36 14.31 22.29 4.80
CA THR A 36 14.23 21.24 5.83
C THR A 36 13.47 20.04 5.30
N LEU A 37 14.15 18.90 5.18
CA LEU A 37 13.55 17.65 4.70
C LEU A 37 13.34 16.68 5.86
N ASN A 38 12.10 16.29 6.07
CA ASN A 38 11.76 15.26 7.03
C ASN A 38 11.73 13.87 6.36
N LEU A 39 12.81 13.12 6.48
CA LEU A 39 13.01 11.89 5.72
C LEU A 39 11.91 10.85 5.97
N TRP A 40 11.46 10.62 7.21
CA TRP A 40 10.46 9.57 7.46
C TRP A 40 9.12 9.86 6.77
N ARG A 41 8.70 11.14 6.74
CA ARG A 41 7.48 11.56 6.03
C ARG A 41 7.65 11.44 4.51
N ILE A 42 8.82 11.77 4.00
CA ILE A 42 9.12 11.62 2.57
C ILE A 42 9.12 10.14 2.18
N MET A 43 9.77 9.29 2.96
CA MET A 43 9.82 7.84 2.72
C MET A 43 8.43 7.19 2.78
N ARG A 44 7.48 7.77 3.54
CA ARG A 44 6.08 7.35 3.53
C ARG A 44 5.40 7.55 2.18
N ASN A 45 5.78 8.59 1.45
CA ASN A 45 5.24 8.87 0.12
C ASN A 45 5.98 8.10 -0.98
N GLU A 46 7.27 7.80 -0.79
CA GLU A 46 8.10 7.10 -1.78
C GLU A 46 7.98 5.56 -1.69
N VAL A 47 7.84 4.98 -0.49
CA VAL A 47 7.81 3.52 -0.29
C VAL A 47 6.55 3.10 0.46
N ALA A 48 5.85 2.08 -0.05
CA ALA A 48 4.65 1.54 0.58
C ALA A 48 5.00 0.43 1.60
N LEU A 49 5.24 0.80 2.86
CA LEU A 49 5.58 -0.13 3.95
C LEU A 49 4.48 -0.21 5.00
N THR A 50 4.56 -1.25 5.84
CA THR A 50 3.72 -1.43 7.04
C THR A 50 4.20 -0.59 8.22
N ASN A 51 5.51 -0.37 8.32
CA ASN A 51 6.16 0.45 9.34
C ASN A 51 7.28 1.30 8.69
N TYR A 52 7.47 2.51 9.19
CA TYR A 52 8.42 3.52 8.68
C TYR A 52 9.57 3.83 9.65
N THR A 53 9.84 2.96 10.62
CA THR A 53 11.09 2.98 11.39
C THR A 53 12.32 2.90 10.48
N PHE A 54 13.40 3.58 10.84
CA PHE A 54 14.66 3.61 10.10
C PHE A 54 15.13 2.21 9.67
N GLU A 55 15.14 1.23 10.58
CA GLU A 55 15.62 -0.12 10.30
C GLU A 55 14.81 -0.83 9.21
N ASN A 56 13.51 -0.55 9.13
CA ASN A 56 12.64 -1.14 8.12
C ASN A 56 12.82 -0.48 6.76
N VAL A 57 12.85 0.85 6.72
CA VAL A 57 13.04 1.61 5.48
C VAL A 57 14.40 1.30 4.89
N SER A 58 15.46 1.31 5.70
CA SER A 58 16.82 0.98 5.26
C SER A 58 16.92 -0.45 4.71
N PHE A 59 16.22 -1.42 5.30
CA PHE A 59 16.21 -2.78 4.75
C PHE A 59 15.50 -2.88 3.38
N HIS A 60 14.42 -2.13 3.19
CA HIS A 60 13.67 -2.15 1.93
C HIS A 60 14.30 -1.30 0.81
N VAL A 61 15.02 -0.23 1.16
CA VAL A 61 15.66 0.69 0.20
C VAL A 61 17.11 0.31 -0.08
N LEU A 62 17.90 0.04 0.97
CA LEU A 62 19.34 -0.24 0.87
C LEU A 62 19.68 -1.74 0.91
N HIS A 63 18.71 -2.60 1.20
CA HIS A 63 18.93 -4.04 1.44
C HIS A 63 19.92 -4.34 2.57
N GLN A 64 20.10 -3.38 3.50
CA GLN A 64 20.98 -3.50 4.66
C GLN A 64 20.17 -3.52 5.97
N ARG A 65 20.57 -4.39 6.90
CA ARG A 65 19.98 -4.45 8.25
C ARG A 65 20.81 -3.60 9.21
N PHE A 66 20.12 -2.75 9.97
CA PHE A 66 20.70 -1.96 11.05
C PHE A 66 20.23 -2.49 12.40
N PRO A 67 21.12 -2.65 13.39
CA PRO A 67 20.72 -3.02 14.74
C PRO A 67 20.03 -1.85 15.45
N LEU A 68 19.05 -2.17 16.28
CA LEU A 68 18.33 -1.22 17.14
C LEU A 68 18.59 -1.59 18.61
N PHE A 69 19.02 -0.61 19.40
CA PHE A 69 19.24 -0.76 20.84
C PHE A 69 18.26 0.15 21.59
N THR A 70 17.99 -0.17 22.85
CA THR A 70 17.17 0.69 23.71
C THR A 70 17.94 1.95 24.09
N PHE A 71 17.23 3.04 24.38
CA PHE A 71 17.88 4.28 24.84
C PHE A 71 18.72 4.07 26.10
N ARG A 72 18.28 3.18 27.00
CA ARG A 72 19.03 2.84 28.21
C ARG A 72 20.41 2.26 27.90
N VAL A 73 20.49 1.31 26.96
CA VAL A 73 21.77 0.71 26.53
C VAL A 73 22.71 1.76 25.93
N LEU A 74 22.17 2.68 25.13
CA LEU A 74 22.98 3.75 24.53
C LEU A 74 23.55 4.69 25.60
N SER A 75 22.76 5.05 26.62
CA SER A 75 23.22 5.81 27.78
C SER A 75 24.28 5.05 28.58
N ASP A 76 24.04 3.76 28.87
CA ASP A 76 24.99 2.93 29.63
C ASP A 76 26.34 2.78 28.91
N TRP A 77 26.36 2.75 27.57
CA TRP A 77 27.60 2.78 26.79
C TRP A 77 28.33 4.11 26.86
N PHE A 78 27.61 5.23 26.92
CA PHE A 78 28.19 6.56 26.97
C PHE A 78 28.74 6.90 28.36
N ASP A 79 27.99 6.52 29.39
CA ASP A 79 28.29 6.81 30.81
C ASP A 79 29.20 5.77 31.47
N ASN A 80 29.67 4.77 30.71
CA ASN A 80 30.55 3.75 31.26
C ASN A 80 31.84 4.40 31.79
N LYS A 81 32.17 4.11 33.06
CA LYS A 81 33.34 4.67 33.78
C LYS A 81 34.68 4.52 33.07
N THR A 82 34.81 3.53 32.19
CA THR A 82 36.07 3.23 31.50
C THR A 82 36.16 3.85 30.10
N ASP A 83 35.11 4.53 29.64
CA ASP A 83 34.97 5.13 28.30
C ASP A 83 35.09 4.16 27.10
N LEU A 84 35.41 2.89 27.34
CA LEU A 84 35.66 1.83 26.35
C LEU A 84 34.50 1.60 25.37
N TYR A 85 33.26 1.93 25.77
CA TYR A 85 32.06 1.68 24.96
C TYR A 85 31.46 2.93 24.31
N ARG A 86 31.99 4.13 24.58
CA ARG A 86 31.47 5.39 24.01
C ARG A 86 31.39 5.38 22.49
N TRP A 87 32.42 4.82 21.84
CA TRP A 87 32.48 4.73 20.38
C TRP A 87 31.31 3.93 19.79
N LYS A 88 30.73 2.95 20.51
CA LYS A 88 29.59 2.15 20.04
C LYS A 88 28.32 3.01 19.91
N MET A 89 28.09 3.90 20.88
CA MET A 89 26.97 4.84 20.83
C MET A 89 27.16 5.85 19.70
N VAL A 90 28.38 6.36 19.53
CA VAL A 90 28.71 7.26 18.41
C VAL A 90 28.52 6.56 17.06
N ASP A 91 29.04 5.35 16.89
CA ASP A 91 28.90 4.56 15.66
C ASP A 91 27.42 4.24 15.34
N HIS A 92 26.61 3.94 16.36
CA HIS A 92 25.17 3.74 16.21
C HIS A 92 24.45 4.94 15.57
N TYR A 93 24.80 6.16 15.97
CA TYR A 93 24.22 7.39 15.39
C TYR A 93 24.85 7.77 14.05
N ILE A 94 26.18 7.64 13.90
CA ILE A 94 26.87 7.91 12.62
C ILE A 94 26.32 6.98 11.52
N SER A 95 26.13 5.70 11.82
CA SER A 95 25.56 4.73 10.89
C SER A 95 24.15 5.12 10.44
N ARG A 96 23.33 5.70 11.33
CA ARG A 96 22.00 6.23 10.99
C ARG A 96 22.06 7.49 10.12
N VAL A 97 22.97 8.42 10.43
CA VAL A 97 23.19 9.62 9.61
C VAL A 97 23.66 9.24 8.21
N ARG A 98 24.62 8.33 8.09
CA ARG A 98 25.08 7.80 6.79
C ARG A 98 23.96 7.09 6.05
N GLY A 99 23.20 6.23 6.73
CA GLY A 99 22.05 5.54 6.15
C GLY A 99 20.99 6.51 5.61
N ASN A 100 20.73 7.61 6.31
CA ASN A 100 19.82 8.67 5.83
C ASN A 100 20.29 9.29 4.50
N LEU A 101 21.59 9.60 4.38
CA LEU A 101 22.15 10.13 3.13
C LEU A 101 22.11 9.10 2.00
N GLN A 102 22.48 7.85 2.28
CA GLN A 102 22.44 6.75 1.31
C GLN A 102 21.01 6.48 0.80
N MET A 103 20.00 6.55 1.66
CA MET A 103 18.59 6.42 1.25
C MET A 103 18.17 7.54 0.29
N LEU A 104 18.61 8.78 0.54
CA LEU A 104 18.31 9.92 -0.34
C LEU A 104 18.96 9.77 -1.71
N GLU A 105 20.21 9.27 -1.74
CA GLU A 105 20.95 9.03 -2.97
C GLU A 105 20.38 7.85 -3.77
N GLN A 106 20.05 6.75 -3.10
CA GLN A 106 19.50 5.55 -3.74
C GLN A 106 18.16 5.81 -4.42
N LEU A 107 17.31 6.65 -3.81
CA LEU A 107 16.02 7.06 -4.37
C LEU A 107 16.11 8.28 -5.30
N ASP A 108 17.29 8.88 -5.45
CA ASP A 108 17.53 10.14 -6.18
C ASP A 108 16.45 11.21 -5.89
N LEU A 109 16.11 11.37 -4.61
CA LEU A 109 14.99 12.22 -4.21
C LEU A 109 15.21 13.67 -4.65
N ILE A 110 16.42 14.18 -4.46
CA ILE A 110 16.77 15.56 -4.78
C ILE A 110 16.77 15.77 -6.30
N GLY A 111 17.34 14.85 -7.08
CA GLY A 111 17.36 14.93 -8.54
C GLY A 111 15.93 14.89 -9.12
N LYS A 112 15.14 13.89 -8.71
CA LYS A 112 13.73 13.75 -9.09
C LYS A 112 12.90 14.99 -8.74
N THR A 113 13.03 15.50 -7.52
CA THR A 113 12.28 16.68 -7.06
C THR A 113 12.69 17.94 -7.83
N SER A 114 13.99 18.09 -8.12
CA SER A 114 14.51 19.22 -8.90
C SER A 114 14.00 19.20 -10.33
N GLU A 115 13.95 18.04 -10.98
CA GLU A 115 13.39 17.89 -12.33
C GLU A 115 11.88 18.16 -12.35
N MET A 116 11.14 17.69 -11.35
CA MET A 116 9.71 18.00 -11.22
C MET A 116 9.47 19.50 -10.99
N ALA A 117 10.31 20.16 -10.20
CA ALA A 117 10.23 21.60 -9.96
C ALA A 117 10.43 22.40 -11.25
N ARG A 118 11.45 22.03 -12.05
CA ARG A 118 11.71 22.61 -13.38
C ARG A 118 10.54 22.38 -14.33
N LEU A 119 10.01 21.15 -14.37
CA LEU A 119 8.89 20.78 -15.23
C LEU A 119 7.61 21.55 -14.91
N PHE A 120 7.24 21.65 -13.63
CA PHE A 120 6.01 22.33 -13.21
C PHE A 120 6.17 23.84 -13.10
N GLY A 121 7.41 24.35 -13.10
CA GLY A 121 7.72 25.75 -12.85
C GLY A 121 7.36 26.19 -11.44
N ILE A 122 7.61 25.37 -10.42
CA ILE A 122 7.37 25.72 -9.02
C ILE A 122 8.64 25.58 -8.19
N GLN A 123 8.65 26.15 -6.99
CA GLN A 123 9.77 26.00 -6.07
C GLN A 123 9.97 24.54 -5.65
N PHE A 124 11.23 24.16 -5.39
CA PHE A 124 11.62 22.79 -4.99
C PHE A 124 10.75 22.25 -3.83
N LEU A 125 10.62 23.03 -2.75
CA LEU A 125 9.88 22.61 -1.57
C LEU A 125 8.39 22.39 -1.87
N HIS A 126 7.79 23.21 -2.74
CA HIS A 126 6.39 23.11 -3.13
C HIS A 126 6.07 21.85 -3.94
N VAL A 127 7.06 21.21 -4.57
CA VAL A 127 6.87 19.88 -5.16
C VAL A 127 6.52 18.86 -4.08
N LEU A 128 7.12 18.96 -2.89
CA LEU A 128 6.91 18.03 -1.79
C LEU A 128 5.70 18.40 -0.91
N THR A 129 5.49 19.69 -0.65
CA THR A 129 4.48 20.15 0.32
C THR A 129 3.12 20.50 -0.28
N ARG A 130 3.07 20.98 -1.53
CA ARG A 130 1.83 21.49 -2.14
C ARG A 130 1.15 20.39 -2.95
N GLY A 131 -0.18 20.46 -2.94
CA GLY A 131 -1.06 19.51 -3.64
C GLY A 131 -1.01 19.64 -5.17
N SER A 132 -1.72 18.73 -5.83
CA SER A 132 -1.78 18.63 -7.30
C SER A 132 -2.35 19.86 -7.99
N GLN A 133 -3.33 20.55 -7.39
CA GLN A 133 -3.96 21.73 -7.96
C GLN A 133 -2.94 22.84 -8.27
N TYR A 134 -2.02 23.11 -7.35
CA TYR A 134 -0.99 24.14 -7.52
C TYR A 134 -0.08 23.86 -8.72
N ARG A 135 0.19 22.57 -8.98
CA ARG A 135 1.02 22.13 -10.12
C ARG A 135 0.29 22.35 -11.45
N VAL A 136 -1.01 22.05 -11.50
CA VAL A 136 -1.86 22.28 -12.69
C VAL A 136 -2.00 23.78 -12.97
N GLU A 137 -2.32 24.59 -11.95
CA GLU A 137 -2.43 26.05 -12.08
C GLU A 137 -1.14 26.67 -12.62
N SER A 138 -0.01 26.27 -12.05
CA SER A 138 1.31 26.74 -12.44
C SER A 138 1.57 26.55 -13.94
N MET A 139 1.25 25.39 -14.51
CA MET A 139 1.43 25.13 -15.94
C MET A 139 0.35 25.80 -16.79
N MET A 140 -0.92 25.66 -16.40
CA MET A 140 -2.07 26.21 -17.14
C MET A 140 -1.99 27.72 -17.27
N LEU A 141 -1.66 28.45 -16.20
CA LEU A 141 -1.59 29.91 -16.20
C LEU A 141 -0.45 30.44 -17.06
N ARG A 142 0.68 29.73 -17.16
CA ARG A 142 1.78 30.11 -18.08
C ARG A 142 1.39 29.97 -19.55
N ILE A 143 0.52 29.02 -19.87
CA ILE A 143 -0.03 28.85 -21.22
C ILE A 143 -1.14 29.89 -21.48
N ALA A 144 -1.95 30.20 -20.48
CA ALA A 144 -3.07 31.12 -20.60
C ALA A 144 -2.65 32.60 -20.69
N LYS A 145 -1.57 33.00 -19.99
CA LYS A 145 -1.13 34.40 -19.91
C LYS A 145 -0.76 35.02 -21.27
N PRO A 146 0.02 34.37 -22.16
CA PRO A 146 0.29 34.89 -23.51
C PRO A 146 -0.96 34.99 -24.40
N MET A 147 -2.03 34.28 -24.04
CA MET A 147 -3.31 34.32 -24.76
C MET A 147 -4.27 35.39 -24.22
N ASN A 148 -3.81 36.26 -23.31
CA ASN A 148 -4.60 37.31 -22.66
C ASN A 148 -5.86 36.82 -21.93
N TYR A 149 -5.82 35.60 -21.37
CA TYR A 149 -6.89 35.10 -20.51
C TYR A 149 -6.72 35.58 -19.07
N ILE A 150 -7.85 35.84 -18.41
CA ILE A 150 -7.93 36.14 -16.98
C ILE A 150 -8.55 34.93 -16.28
N PRO A 151 -7.85 34.29 -15.32
CA PRO A 151 -8.42 33.18 -14.56
C PRO A 151 -9.46 33.66 -13.55
N VAL A 152 -10.48 32.85 -13.33
CA VAL A 152 -11.51 33.10 -12.33
C VAL A 152 -11.01 32.63 -10.97
N THR A 153 -11.20 33.46 -9.93
CA THR A 153 -10.93 33.09 -8.53
C THR A 153 -12.24 33.12 -7.74
N PRO A 154 -13.00 32.01 -7.68
CA PRO A 154 -14.28 31.95 -6.97
C PRO A 154 -14.11 31.94 -5.45
N SER A 155 -15.05 32.58 -4.76
CA SER A 155 -15.18 32.53 -3.30
C SER A 155 -15.68 31.16 -2.82
N VAL A 156 -15.56 30.88 -1.51
CA VAL A 156 -16.11 29.66 -0.90
C VAL A 156 -17.62 29.56 -1.12
N GLN A 157 -18.33 30.68 -1.02
CA GLN A 157 -19.78 30.75 -1.23
C GLN A 157 -20.14 30.43 -2.69
N GLN A 158 -19.44 31.02 -3.66
CA GLN A 158 -19.65 30.74 -5.09
C GLN A 158 -19.44 29.25 -5.41
N ARG A 159 -18.42 28.61 -4.83
CA ARG A 159 -18.20 27.17 -4.99
C ARG A 159 -19.31 26.33 -4.39
N SER A 160 -19.83 26.71 -3.22
CA SER A 160 -20.94 26.00 -2.58
C SER A 160 -22.26 26.07 -3.37
N GLN A 161 -22.44 27.11 -4.18
CA GLN A 161 -23.62 27.32 -5.02
C GLN A 161 -23.51 26.67 -6.41
N MET A 162 -22.33 26.15 -6.78
CA MET A 162 -22.12 25.42 -8.02
C MET A 162 -22.97 24.15 -8.05
N ARG A 163 -23.41 23.74 -9.25
CA ARG A 163 -24.14 22.48 -9.41
C ARG A 163 -23.29 21.29 -8.96
N ALA A 164 -23.94 20.30 -8.35
CA ALA A 164 -23.31 19.05 -8.00
C ALA A 164 -22.94 18.23 -9.26
N PRO A 165 -21.89 17.39 -9.22
CA PRO A 165 -21.56 16.50 -10.33
C PRO A 165 -22.67 15.48 -10.50
N GLN A 166 -23.10 15.27 -11.75
CA GLN A 166 -24.14 14.31 -12.10
C GLN A 166 -23.55 13.08 -12.80
N CYS A 167 -22.41 13.23 -13.47
CA CYS A 167 -21.81 12.16 -14.25
C CYS A 167 -20.88 11.29 -13.39
N VAL A 168 -21.12 9.98 -13.42
CA VAL A 168 -20.25 8.97 -12.78
C VAL A 168 -19.53 8.12 -13.83
N PRO A 169 -18.28 7.74 -13.59
CA PRO A 169 -17.54 6.88 -14.50
C PRO A 169 -18.16 5.47 -14.53
N LEU A 170 -17.99 4.76 -15.64
CA LEU A 170 -18.49 3.39 -15.78
C LEU A 170 -17.60 2.41 -15.01
N ILE A 171 -18.19 1.68 -14.06
CA ILE A 171 -17.59 0.50 -13.45
C ILE A 171 -18.62 -0.63 -13.54
N MET A 172 -18.36 -1.57 -14.43
CA MET A 172 -19.25 -2.73 -14.62
C MET A 172 -19.21 -3.61 -13.38
N GLU A 173 -20.33 -4.29 -13.09
CA GLU A 173 -20.27 -5.41 -12.15
C GLU A 173 -19.46 -6.54 -12.80
N PRO A 174 -18.36 -7.01 -12.18
CA PRO A 174 -17.65 -8.15 -12.73
C PRO A 174 -18.53 -9.38 -12.62
N GLU A 175 -18.43 -10.26 -13.60
CA GLU A 175 -18.91 -11.62 -13.42
C GLU A 175 -17.98 -12.37 -12.45
N SER A 176 -18.37 -12.42 -11.18
CA SER A 176 -17.54 -12.98 -10.11
C SER A 176 -17.35 -14.48 -10.25
N ARG A 177 -16.16 -14.92 -10.67
CA ARG A 177 -15.77 -16.33 -10.77
C ARG A 177 -14.27 -16.51 -10.95
N PHE A 178 -13.85 -17.77 -10.87
CA PHE A 178 -12.57 -18.23 -11.38
C PHE A 178 -12.64 -18.43 -12.91
N TYR A 179 -11.68 -17.84 -13.63
CA TYR A 179 -11.50 -17.97 -15.06
C TYR A 179 -10.25 -18.78 -15.36
N SER A 180 -10.44 -20.01 -15.87
CA SER A 180 -9.37 -20.86 -16.39
C SER A 180 -8.95 -20.50 -17.81
N ASN A 181 -9.83 -19.84 -18.57
CA ASN A 181 -9.59 -19.34 -19.92
C ASN A 181 -8.91 -17.96 -19.91
N SER A 182 -8.34 -17.57 -21.04
CA SER A 182 -7.70 -16.28 -21.23
C SER A 182 -8.68 -15.11 -21.05
N VAL A 183 -8.29 -14.15 -20.23
CA VAL A 183 -8.97 -12.85 -20.09
C VAL A 183 -8.01 -11.76 -20.52
N LEU A 184 -8.29 -11.12 -21.65
CA LEU A 184 -7.52 -9.98 -22.14
C LEU A 184 -7.81 -8.76 -21.29
N VAL A 185 -6.80 -7.93 -21.05
CA VAL A 185 -6.96 -6.60 -20.45
C VAL A 185 -6.56 -5.56 -21.49
N LEU A 186 -7.54 -4.74 -21.89
CA LEU A 186 -7.33 -3.60 -22.76
C LEU A 186 -7.60 -2.32 -21.98
N ASP A 187 -6.74 -1.31 -22.13
CA ASP A 187 -6.81 -0.06 -21.39
C ASP A 187 -6.60 1.15 -22.32
N PHE A 188 -7.40 2.20 -22.13
CA PHE A 188 -7.26 3.43 -22.90
C PHE A 188 -6.06 4.25 -22.43
N GLN A 189 -5.16 4.61 -23.35
CA GLN A 189 -3.97 5.37 -23.00
C GLN A 189 -4.34 6.81 -22.61
N SER A 190 -4.24 7.13 -21.33
CA SER A 190 -4.53 8.47 -20.80
C SER A 190 -5.94 8.93 -21.21
N LEU A 191 -6.97 8.13 -20.89
CA LEU A 191 -8.34 8.32 -21.40
C LEU A 191 -8.84 9.76 -21.25
N TYR A 192 -8.90 10.28 -20.02
CA TYR A 192 -9.43 11.64 -19.79
C TYR A 192 -8.62 12.73 -20.51
N PRO A 193 -7.27 12.77 -20.43
CA PRO A 193 -6.48 13.69 -21.27
C PRO A 193 -6.79 13.59 -22.77
N SER A 194 -6.92 12.37 -23.29
CA SER A 194 -7.20 12.14 -24.71
C SER A 194 -8.60 12.64 -25.12
N ILE A 195 -9.61 12.46 -24.26
CA ILE A 195 -10.97 13.01 -24.47
C ILE A 195 -10.96 14.54 -24.47
N VAL A 196 -10.25 15.16 -23.53
CA VAL A 196 -10.09 16.62 -23.45
C VAL A 196 -9.52 17.18 -24.75
N ILE A 197 -8.47 16.54 -25.29
CA ILE A 197 -7.84 16.94 -26.55
C ILE A 197 -8.77 16.70 -27.74
N ALA A 198 -9.32 15.48 -27.88
CA ALA A 198 -10.08 15.06 -29.05
C ALA A 198 -11.36 15.87 -29.25
N TYR A 199 -12.05 16.24 -28.16
CA TYR A 199 -13.31 16.97 -28.20
C TYR A 199 -13.18 18.46 -27.81
N ASN A 200 -11.94 18.95 -27.64
CA ASN A 200 -11.63 20.35 -27.31
C ASN A 200 -12.33 20.86 -26.03
N TYR A 201 -12.45 20.02 -25.00
CA TYR A 201 -13.11 20.39 -23.75
C TYR A 201 -12.21 21.31 -22.91
N CYS A 202 -12.66 22.53 -22.63
CA CYS A 202 -11.89 23.49 -21.85
C CYS A 202 -12.81 24.56 -21.25
N PHE A 203 -12.34 25.21 -20.18
CA PHE A 203 -12.95 26.44 -19.66
C PHE A 203 -13.16 27.50 -20.76
N SER A 204 -12.19 27.68 -21.68
CA SER A 204 -12.21 28.72 -22.71
C SER A 204 -12.99 28.37 -23.98
N THR A 205 -13.55 27.15 -24.06
CA THR A 205 -14.31 26.65 -25.21
C THR A 205 -15.73 26.22 -24.86
N CYS A 206 -16.06 26.13 -23.57
CA CYS A 206 -17.38 25.74 -23.08
C CYS A 206 -18.38 26.90 -23.22
N LEU A 207 -19.53 26.62 -23.82
CA LEU A 207 -20.64 27.57 -23.99
C LEU A 207 -21.75 27.35 -22.94
N GLY A 208 -21.67 26.28 -22.14
CA GLY A 208 -22.67 25.91 -21.13
C GLY A 208 -23.74 24.94 -21.64
N HIS A 209 -24.80 24.78 -20.87
CA HIS A 209 -25.93 23.89 -21.20
C HIS A 209 -26.69 24.40 -22.43
N VAL A 210 -27.01 23.50 -23.36
CA VAL A 210 -27.75 23.81 -24.58
C VAL A 210 -29.11 24.48 -24.28
N GLU A 211 -29.76 24.12 -23.18
CA GLU A 211 -31.02 24.71 -22.69
C GLU A 211 -30.95 26.22 -22.36
N ASN A 212 -29.74 26.72 -22.11
CA ASN A 212 -29.51 28.13 -21.78
C ASN A 212 -29.05 28.93 -23.00
N LEU A 213 -28.68 28.27 -24.10
CA LEU A 213 -28.21 28.93 -25.30
C LEU A 213 -29.37 29.59 -26.05
N GLY A 214 -29.11 30.75 -26.65
CA GLY A 214 -30.11 31.54 -27.38
C GLY A 214 -30.92 32.51 -26.52
N LYS A 215 -30.72 32.50 -25.19
CA LYS A 215 -31.25 33.53 -24.28
C LYS A 215 -30.31 34.74 -24.25
N TYR A 216 -30.87 35.94 -24.12
CA TYR A 216 -30.07 37.16 -23.97
C TYR A 216 -29.51 37.35 -22.55
N ASP A 217 -30.12 36.70 -21.56
CA ASP A 217 -29.77 36.81 -20.15
C ASP A 217 -28.54 35.98 -19.76
N GLU A 218 -27.90 36.40 -18.66
CA GLU A 218 -26.85 35.64 -18.01
C GLU A 218 -27.40 34.36 -17.35
N PHE A 219 -26.66 33.26 -17.49
CA PHE A 219 -26.99 32.00 -16.83
C PHE A 219 -25.82 31.48 -16.00
N LYS A 220 -26.12 30.59 -15.06
CA LYS A 220 -25.11 29.97 -14.18
C LYS A 220 -24.16 29.08 -14.98
N PHE A 221 -22.86 29.27 -14.77
CA PHE A 221 -21.79 28.52 -15.41
C PHE A 221 -20.64 28.28 -14.42
N GLY A 222 -20.40 27.02 -14.04
CA GLY A 222 -19.45 26.69 -13.00
C GLY A 222 -19.74 27.45 -11.70
N CYS A 223 -18.76 28.24 -11.24
CA CYS A 223 -18.88 29.09 -10.05
C CYS A 223 -19.28 30.55 -10.36
N THR A 224 -19.58 30.88 -11.62
CA THR A 224 -19.87 32.24 -12.09
C THR A 224 -21.13 32.27 -12.95
N SER A 225 -21.35 33.39 -13.65
CA SER A 225 -22.30 33.49 -14.76
C SER A 225 -21.58 33.48 -16.11
N LEU A 226 -22.32 33.15 -17.16
CA LEU A 226 -21.90 33.23 -18.55
C LEU A 226 -23.04 33.85 -19.37
N ARG A 227 -22.67 34.68 -20.36
CA ARG A 227 -23.59 35.21 -21.37
C ARG A 227 -23.05 34.86 -22.74
N VAL A 228 -23.88 34.28 -23.60
CA VAL A 228 -23.53 33.97 -24.98
C VAL A 228 -24.53 34.67 -25.90
N PRO A 229 -24.12 35.72 -26.64
CA PRO A 229 -25.02 36.43 -27.54
C PRO A 229 -25.62 35.50 -28.61
N PRO A 230 -26.95 35.55 -28.87
CA PRO A 230 -27.59 34.73 -29.90
C PRO A 230 -26.99 34.91 -31.29
N ASP A 231 -26.57 36.13 -31.66
CA ASP A 231 -25.96 36.42 -32.96
C ASP A 231 -24.63 35.67 -33.14
N LEU A 232 -23.80 35.65 -32.09
CA LEU A 232 -22.55 34.89 -32.07
C LEU A 232 -22.83 33.39 -32.20
N LEU A 233 -23.84 32.89 -31.49
CA LEU A 233 -24.24 31.48 -31.56
C LEU A 233 -24.69 31.10 -32.98
N TYR A 234 -25.45 31.97 -33.65
CA TYR A 234 -25.89 31.77 -35.03
C TYR A 234 -24.71 31.73 -36.00
N GLN A 235 -23.70 32.57 -35.80
CA GLN A 235 -22.47 32.57 -36.62
C GLN A 235 -21.68 31.28 -36.47
N ILE A 236 -21.52 30.76 -35.25
CA ILE A 236 -20.70 29.56 -34.97
C ILE A 236 -21.48 28.25 -34.98
N ARG A 237 -22.74 28.23 -35.41
CA ARG A 237 -23.65 27.07 -35.32
C ARG A 237 -23.08 25.76 -35.90
N HIS A 238 -22.28 25.85 -36.97
CA HIS A 238 -21.66 24.69 -37.62
C HIS A 238 -20.36 24.23 -36.93
N ASP A 239 -19.82 25.07 -36.05
CA ASP A 239 -18.58 24.88 -35.31
C ASP A 239 -18.82 24.55 -33.83
N ILE A 240 -20.00 24.06 -33.47
CA ILE A 240 -20.31 23.59 -32.11
C ILE A 240 -20.26 22.06 -32.08
N THR A 241 -19.79 21.52 -30.95
CA THR A 241 -19.88 20.11 -30.58
C THR A 241 -20.61 19.99 -29.26
N VAL A 242 -21.65 19.16 -29.21
CA VAL A 242 -22.43 18.92 -27.99
C VAL A 242 -21.94 17.63 -27.34
N SER A 243 -21.67 17.70 -26.05
CA SER A 243 -21.32 16.55 -25.23
C SER A 243 -22.57 15.74 -24.81
N PRO A 244 -22.42 14.48 -24.37
CA PRO A 244 -23.57 13.63 -24.06
C PRO A 244 -24.45 14.14 -22.90
N ASN A 245 -23.90 14.98 -22.02
CA ASN A 245 -24.63 15.66 -20.96
C ASN A 245 -25.27 17.00 -21.40
N GLY A 246 -25.33 17.29 -22.70
CA GLY A 246 -26.00 18.49 -23.22
C GLY A 246 -25.22 19.79 -23.00
N ILE A 247 -23.90 19.73 -22.80
CA ILE A 247 -23.02 20.91 -22.75
C ILE A 247 -22.43 21.16 -24.14
N ALA A 248 -22.52 22.40 -24.62
CA ALA A 248 -21.95 22.81 -25.89
C ALA A 248 -20.52 23.32 -25.75
N PHE A 249 -19.66 22.95 -26.69
CA PHE A 249 -18.29 23.41 -26.82
C PHE A 249 -18.02 23.89 -28.25
N VAL A 250 -17.16 24.89 -28.43
CA VAL A 250 -16.70 25.30 -29.76
C VAL A 250 -15.62 24.35 -30.29
N LYS A 251 -15.61 24.11 -31.60
CA LYS A 251 -14.60 23.30 -32.29
C LYS A 251 -13.23 24.02 -32.31
N PRO A 252 -12.13 23.26 -32.49
CA PRO A 252 -10.79 23.83 -32.63
C PRO A 252 -10.63 24.83 -33.78
N SER A 253 -11.48 24.77 -34.81
CA SER A 253 -11.54 25.70 -35.95
C SER A 253 -11.76 27.14 -35.50
N VAL A 254 -12.65 27.35 -34.52
CA VAL A 254 -12.93 28.68 -33.94
C VAL A 254 -11.92 29.02 -32.86
N ARG A 255 -11.70 28.09 -31.92
CA ARG A 255 -10.79 28.31 -30.80
C ARG A 255 -10.27 26.98 -30.25
N LYS A 256 -8.96 26.82 -30.24
CA LYS A 256 -8.31 25.72 -29.52
C LYS A 256 -8.14 26.07 -28.03
N GLY A 257 -8.75 25.26 -27.15
CA GLY A 257 -8.76 25.50 -25.71
C GLY A 257 -7.38 25.43 -25.05
N VAL A 258 -7.26 26.03 -23.85
CA VAL A 258 -6.02 26.02 -23.05
C VAL A 258 -5.66 24.62 -22.56
N LEU A 259 -6.62 23.88 -21.99
CA LEU A 259 -6.40 22.51 -21.49
C LEU A 259 -6.02 21.53 -22.62
N PRO A 260 -6.71 21.51 -23.78
CA PRO A 260 -6.28 20.72 -24.94
C PRO A 260 -4.84 21.00 -25.38
N ARG A 261 -4.44 22.28 -25.48
CA ARG A 261 -3.05 22.66 -25.84
C ARG A 261 -2.05 22.12 -24.82
N MET A 262 -2.30 22.38 -23.53
CA MET A 262 -1.43 21.95 -22.43
C MET A 262 -1.26 20.43 -22.41
N LEU A 263 -2.36 19.67 -22.49
CA LEU A 263 -2.32 18.22 -22.43
C LEU A 263 -1.68 17.60 -23.68
N GLU A 264 -1.89 18.20 -24.86
CA GLU A 264 -1.23 17.75 -26.08
C GLU A 264 0.29 17.90 -25.99
N GLU A 265 0.78 19.04 -25.50
CA GLU A 265 2.22 19.26 -25.24
C GLU A 265 2.75 18.26 -24.21
N ILE A 266 2.09 18.11 -23.07
CA ILE A 266 2.48 17.16 -22.01
C ILE A 266 2.59 15.73 -22.55
N LEU A 267 1.60 15.27 -23.32
CA LEU A 267 1.59 13.92 -23.87
C LEU A 267 2.67 13.74 -24.95
N LYS A 268 2.85 14.72 -25.85
CA LYS A 268 3.93 14.70 -26.86
C LYS A 268 5.31 14.67 -26.22
N THR A 269 5.58 15.57 -25.27
CA THR A 269 6.84 15.59 -24.52
C THR A 269 7.06 14.27 -23.79
N ARG A 270 6.01 13.69 -23.19
CA ARG A 270 6.13 12.40 -22.51
C ARG A 270 6.50 11.26 -23.45
N LEU A 271 5.95 11.25 -24.68
CA LEU A 271 6.33 10.29 -25.71
C LEU A 271 7.79 10.46 -26.12
N MET A 272 8.25 11.69 -26.34
CA MET A 272 9.64 12.00 -26.65
C MET A 272 10.58 11.54 -25.53
N VAL A 273 10.28 11.87 -24.27
CA VAL A 273 11.07 11.45 -23.10
C VAL A 273 11.16 9.93 -23.03
N LYS A 274 10.05 9.20 -23.25
CA LYS A 274 10.06 7.73 -23.27
C LYS A 274 10.88 7.15 -24.42
N GLN A 275 10.91 7.80 -25.59
CA GLN A 275 11.77 7.39 -26.69
C GLN A 275 13.25 7.62 -26.35
N SER A 276 13.59 8.79 -25.79
CA SER A 276 14.95 9.08 -25.30
C SER A 276 15.40 8.08 -24.23
N MET A 277 14.53 7.70 -23.28
CA MET A 277 14.84 6.68 -22.28
C MET A 277 15.19 5.32 -22.91
N LYS A 278 14.53 4.96 -24.02
CA LYS A 278 14.84 3.72 -24.74
C LYS A 278 16.17 3.79 -25.48
N ALA A 279 16.52 4.95 -26.03
CA ALA A 279 17.79 5.16 -26.73
C ALA A 279 18.99 5.19 -25.77
N TYR A 280 18.86 5.88 -24.64
CA TYR A 280 19.96 6.09 -23.68
C TYR A 280 19.88 5.19 -22.45
N LYS A 281 19.56 3.90 -22.63
CA LYS A 281 19.46 2.94 -21.51
C LYS A 281 20.77 2.74 -20.73
N GLN A 282 21.90 2.97 -21.37
CA GLN A 282 23.23 2.72 -20.78
C GLN A 282 23.65 3.83 -19.79
N ASP A 283 23.18 5.07 -19.99
CA ASP A 283 23.46 6.18 -19.07
C ASP A 283 22.45 6.16 -17.91
N ARG A 284 22.92 5.72 -16.73
CA ARG A 284 22.11 5.63 -15.52
C ARG A 284 21.63 7.00 -15.02
N ALA A 285 22.47 8.03 -15.12
CA ALA A 285 22.14 9.35 -14.60
C ALA A 285 21.07 10.00 -15.47
N LEU A 286 21.25 9.96 -16.79
CA LEU A 286 20.26 10.46 -17.75
C LEU A 286 18.95 9.67 -17.67
N SER A 287 19.03 8.34 -17.56
CA SER A 287 17.84 7.48 -17.45
C SER A 287 17.00 7.82 -16.21
N ARG A 288 17.63 8.05 -15.05
CA ARG A 288 16.93 8.50 -13.82
C ARG A 288 16.23 9.85 -14.01
N MET A 289 16.94 10.83 -14.59
CA MET A 289 16.39 12.15 -14.88
C MET A 289 15.17 12.07 -15.81
N LEU A 290 15.27 11.28 -16.89
CA LEU A 290 14.19 11.09 -17.85
C LEU A 290 13.00 10.33 -17.24
N ASP A 291 13.23 9.36 -16.36
CA ASP A 291 12.14 8.69 -15.65
C ASP A 291 11.40 9.65 -14.71
N ALA A 292 12.12 10.49 -13.96
CA ALA A 292 11.52 11.53 -13.14
C ALA A 292 10.63 12.47 -13.97
N ARG A 293 11.11 12.90 -15.16
CA ARG A 293 10.33 13.71 -16.10
C ARG A 293 9.09 13.00 -16.61
N GLN A 294 9.18 11.73 -17.03
CA GLN A 294 8.01 11.01 -17.56
C GLN A 294 6.96 10.77 -16.47
N LEU A 295 7.40 10.50 -15.24
CA LEU A 295 6.52 10.36 -14.07
C LEU A 295 5.83 11.69 -13.74
N GLY A 296 6.56 12.80 -13.75
CA GLY A 296 6.00 14.14 -13.57
C GLY A 296 4.94 14.47 -14.62
N LEU A 297 5.24 14.24 -15.90
CA LEU A 297 4.31 14.46 -17.01
C LEU A 297 3.06 13.57 -16.90
N LYS A 298 3.23 12.29 -16.55
CA LYS A 298 2.11 11.36 -16.30
C LYS A 298 1.21 11.88 -15.18
N LEU A 299 1.81 12.32 -14.08
CA LEU A 299 1.07 12.81 -12.92
C LEU A 299 0.21 14.02 -13.28
N ILE A 300 0.78 15.02 -13.96
CA ILE A 300 0.05 16.23 -14.36
C ILE A 300 -1.08 15.94 -15.33
N ALA A 301 -0.85 15.08 -16.33
CA ALA A 301 -1.91 14.68 -17.24
C ALA A 301 -3.12 14.10 -16.47
N ASN A 302 -2.87 13.22 -15.50
CA ASN A 302 -3.92 12.60 -14.70
C ASN A 302 -4.63 13.58 -13.76
N VAL A 303 -3.90 14.49 -13.11
CA VAL A 303 -4.50 15.42 -12.15
C VAL A 303 -5.20 16.62 -12.80
N THR A 304 -4.93 16.89 -14.08
CA THR A 304 -5.55 18.02 -14.82
C THR A 304 -7.07 17.88 -14.88
N PHE A 305 -7.60 16.68 -15.13
CA PHE A 305 -9.04 16.43 -15.04
C PHE A 305 -9.58 16.73 -13.63
N GLY A 306 -8.90 16.21 -12.59
CA GLY A 306 -9.32 16.40 -11.20
C GLY A 306 -9.36 17.88 -10.77
N TYR A 307 -8.58 18.75 -11.43
CA TYR A 307 -8.65 20.19 -11.22
C TYR A 307 -9.98 20.80 -11.67
N THR A 308 -10.55 20.32 -12.79
CA THR A 308 -11.84 20.81 -13.33
C THR A 308 -13.03 20.39 -12.47
N ALA A 309 -12.97 19.22 -11.84
CA ALA A 309 -14.08 18.61 -11.08
C ALA A 309 -13.96 18.76 -9.54
N ALA A 310 -13.10 19.67 -9.06
CA ALA A 310 -12.79 19.80 -7.63
C ALA A 310 -13.86 20.60 -6.86
N ASN A 311 -15.00 19.99 -6.54
CA ASN A 311 -16.14 20.73 -5.97
C ASN A 311 -15.95 21.21 -4.51
N PHE A 312 -15.18 20.49 -3.69
CA PHE A 312 -15.02 20.83 -2.27
C PHE A 312 -13.95 21.90 -2.04
N SER A 313 -12.74 21.65 -2.56
CA SER A 313 -11.54 22.49 -2.33
C SER A 313 -10.92 23.01 -3.62
N GLY A 314 -11.63 22.97 -4.75
CA GLY A 314 -11.14 23.46 -6.04
C GLY A 314 -10.88 24.96 -6.03
N ARG A 315 -9.85 25.37 -6.75
CA ARG A 315 -9.53 26.80 -6.95
C ARG A 315 -10.20 27.40 -8.18
N MET A 316 -10.49 26.61 -9.21
CA MET A 316 -11.28 27.04 -10.38
C MET A 316 -12.10 25.86 -10.93
N PRO A 317 -13.05 25.31 -10.16
CA PRO A 317 -13.85 24.17 -10.62
C PRO A 317 -14.91 24.61 -11.63
N CYS A 318 -15.20 23.75 -12.60
CA CYS A 318 -16.25 23.92 -13.59
C CYS A 318 -16.87 22.56 -13.86
N ILE A 319 -18.07 22.38 -13.33
CA ILE A 319 -18.76 21.10 -13.37
C ILE A 319 -19.15 20.68 -14.78
N GLU A 320 -19.50 21.64 -15.63
CA GLU A 320 -19.85 21.42 -17.03
C GLU A 320 -18.68 20.75 -17.77
N VAL A 321 -17.45 21.24 -17.56
CA VAL A 321 -16.24 20.64 -18.15
C VAL A 321 -15.97 19.27 -17.55
N GLY A 322 -16.00 19.15 -16.21
CA GLY A 322 -15.71 17.90 -15.51
C GLY A 322 -16.66 16.76 -15.92
N ASP A 323 -17.97 17.02 -15.88
CA ASP A 323 -19.00 16.04 -16.22
C ASP A 323 -18.95 15.64 -17.70
N SER A 324 -18.71 16.60 -18.61
CA SER A 324 -18.58 16.28 -20.04
C SER A 324 -17.40 15.36 -20.32
N ILE A 325 -16.27 15.51 -19.61
CA ILE A 325 -15.12 14.61 -19.73
C ILE A 325 -15.50 13.19 -19.27
N VAL A 326 -16.12 13.06 -18.09
CA VAL A 326 -16.50 11.76 -17.51
C VAL A 326 -17.54 11.05 -18.37
N HIS A 327 -18.57 11.77 -18.81
CA HIS A 327 -19.64 11.20 -19.61
C HIS A 327 -19.12 10.76 -20.98
N LYS A 328 -18.34 11.59 -21.67
CA LYS A 328 -17.76 11.21 -22.97
C LYS A 328 -16.79 10.03 -22.84
N ALA A 329 -16.02 9.95 -21.75
CA ALA A 329 -15.17 8.78 -21.49
C ALA A 329 -15.99 7.50 -21.26
N ARG A 330 -17.10 7.60 -20.52
CA ARG A 330 -18.06 6.50 -20.33
C ARG A 330 -18.67 6.04 -21.65
N GLU A 331 -19.18 6.97 -22.47
CA GLU A 331 -19.72 6.67 -23.80
C GLU A 331 -18.68 5.97 -24.69
N THR A 332 -17.42 6.42 -24.65
CA THR A 332 -16.32 5.78 -25.39
C THR A 332 -16.07 4.33 -24.94
N LEU A 333 -16.10 4.07 -23.63
CA LEU A 333 -15.96 2.70 -23.11
C LEU A 333 -17.18 1.83 -23.48
N GLU A 334 -18.40 2.35 -23.36
CA GLU A 334 -19.63 1.64 -23.74
C GLU A 334 -19.65 1.27 -25.23
N ARG A 335 -19.22 2.19 -26.11
CA ARG A 335 -19.07 1.93 -27.55
C ARG A 335 -18.02 0.85 -27.83
N ALA A 336 -16.89 0.88 -27.12
CA ALA A 336 -15.85 -0.15 -27.24
C ALA A 336 -16.36 -1.53 -26.79
N ILE A 337 -17.08 -1.60 -25.67
CA ILE A 337 -17.69 -2.83 -25.16
C ILE A 337 -18.69 -3.40 -26.17
N LYS A 338 -19.56 -2.54 -26.72
CA LYS A 338 -20.54 -2.94 -27.74
C LYS A 338 -19.85 -3.52 -28.98
N LEU A 339 -18.82 -2.83 -29.50
CA LEU A 339 -18.06 -3.30 -30.66
C LEU A 339 -17.44 -4.69 -30.43
N VAL A 340 -16.85 -4.92 -29.24
CA VAL A 340 -16.25 -6.21 -28.89
C VAL A 340 -17.30 -7.32 -28.80
N ASN A 341 -18.43 -7.06 -28.16
CA ASN A 341 -19.49 -8.07 -27.98
C ASN A 341 -20.25 -8.38 -29.29
N ASP A 342 -20.45 -7.39 -30.16
CA ASP A 342 -21.21 -7.55 -31.41
C ASP A 342 -20.38 -8.24 -32.51
N THR A 343 -19.04 -8.17 -32.43
CA THR A 343 -18.14 -8.72 -33.45
C THR A 343 -17.94 -10.23 -33.27
N LYS A 344 -18.78 -11.03 -33.93
CA LYS A 344 -18.76 -12.50 -33.87
C LYS A 344 -17.40 -13.14 -34.23
N LYS A 345 -16.62 -12.52 -35.12
CA LYS A 345 -15.30 -13.02 -35.57
C LYS A 345 -14.35 -13.33 -34.40
N TRP A 346 -14.39 -12.55 -33.33
CA TRP A 346 -13.46 -12.71 -32.20
C TRP A 346 -13.90 -13.76 -31.18
N GLY A 347 -15.16 -14.20 -31.20
CA GLY A 347 -15.70 -15.10 -30.17
C GLY A 347 -15.54 -14.55 -28.75
N ALA A 348 -15.50 -13.23 -28.62
CA ALA A 348 -15.08 -12.51 -27.44
C ALA A 348 -16.28 -12.01 -26.63
N ARG A 349 -16.12 -11.91 -25.31
CA ARG A 349 -17.15 -11.32 -24.44
C ARG A 349 -16.55 -10.50 -23.32
N VAL A 350 -16.99 -9.26 -23.16
CA VAL A 350 -16.57 -8.41 -22.04
C VAL A 350 -17.18 -8.93 -20.73
N VAL A 351 -16.34 -9.19 -19.73
CA VAL A 351 -16.75 -9.72 -18.41
C VAL A 351 -16.57 -8.74 -17.26
N TYR A 352 -15.80 -7.67 -17.48
CA TYR A 352 -15.60 -6.59 -16.52
C TYR A 352 -15.08 -5.33 -17.22
N GLY A 353 -15.30 -4.16 -16.63
CA GLY A 353 -14.78 -2.88 -17.09
C GLY A 353 -14.64 -1.91 -15.92
N ASP A 354 -13.50 -1.23 -15.84
CA ASP A 354 -13.14 -0.32 -14.75
C ASP A 354 -12.64 1.01 -15.33
N THR A 355 -13.58 1.93 -15.56
CA THR A 355 -13.38 3.32 -16.00
C THR A 355 -12.72 3.52 -17.37
N ASP A 356 -11.48 3.05 -17.55
CA ASP A 356 -10.65 3.15 -18.74
C ASP A 356 -10.22 1.79 -19.31
N SER A 357 -10.44 0.72 -18.54
CA SER A 357 -10.09 -0.64 -18.94
C SER A 357 -11.31 -1.55 -19.16
N MET A 358 -11.15 -2.53 -20.06
CA MET A 358 -12.12 -3.61 -20.29
C MET A 358 -11.44 -4.98 -20.32
N PHE A 359 -12.14 -5.97 -19.77
CA PHE A 359 -11.68 -7.33 -19.57
C PHE A 359 -12.47 -8.25 -20.49
N VAL A 360 -11.78 -8.88 -21.43
CA VAL A 360 -12.41 -9.62 -22.52
C VAL A 360 -12.08 -11.09 -22.39
N LEU A 361 -13.11 -11.91 -22.15
CA LEU A 361 -13.00 -13.36 -22.08
C LEU A 361 -12.92 -13.95 -23.49
N LEU A 362 -11.91 -14.78 -23.72
CA LEU A 362 -11.78 -15.64 -24.89
C LEU A 362 -11.87 -17.10 -24.46
N LYS A 363 -12.93 -17.81 -24.84
CA LYS A 363 -13.12 -19.22 -24.46
C LYS A 363 -12.27 -20.12 -25.37
N GLY A 364 -11.44 -20.97 -24.79
CA GLY A 364 -10.65 -21.96 -25.53
C GLY A 364 -9.51 -21.41 -26.40
N ALA A 365 -9.22 -20.11 -26.34
CA ALA A 365 -8.13 -19.50 -27.10
C ALA A 365 -6.77 -19.82 -26.48
N THR A 366 -5.77 -20.15 -27.30
CA THR A 366 -4.38 -20.29 -26.84
C THR A 366 -3.79 -18.93 -26.46
N LYS A 367 -2.61 -18.93 -25.82
CA LYS A 367 -1.90 -17.69 -25.50
C LYS A 367 -1.61 -16.89 -26.77
N GLU A 368 -1.11 -17.54 -27.81
CA GLU A 368 -0.77 -16.95 -29.11
C GLU A 368 -1.99 -16.30 -29.77
N GLN A 369 -3.11 -17.03 -29.82
CA GLN A 369 -4.37 -16.51 -30.34
C GLN A 369 -4.88 -15.32 -29.52
N SER A 370 -4.75 -15.39 -28.19
CA SER A 370 -5.17 -14.34 -27.28
C SER A 370 -4.43 -13.03 -27.54
N PHE A 371 -3.11 -13.08 -27.75
CA PHE A 371 -2.31 -11.91 -28.10
C PHE A 371 -2.70 -11.31 -29.46
N LYS A 372 -2.93 -12.16 -30.48
CA LYS A 372 -3.37 -11.71 -31.81
C LYS A 372 -4.74 -11.04 -31.75
N ILE A 373 -5.73 -11.68 -31.13
CA ILE A 373 -7.09 -11.14 -30.99
C ILE A 373 -7.08 -9.85 -30.17
N GLY A 374 -6.31 -9.78 -29.08
CA GLY A 374 -6.17 -8.57 -28.28
C GLY A 374 -5.64 -7.38 -29.08
N GLN A 375 -4.67 -7.61 -29.96
CA GLN A 375 -4.14 -6.59 -30.86
C GLN A 375 -5.17 -6.15 -31.92
N GLU A 376 -5.89 -7.11 -32.54
CA GLU A 376 -6.96 -6.81 -33.51
C GLU A 376 -8.07 -5.96 -32.88
N ILE A 377 -8.51 -6.28 -31.65
CA ILE A 377 -9.51 -5.51 -30.92
C ILE A 377 -8.98 -4.09 -30.63
N ALA A 378 -7.73 -3.97 -30.17
CA ALA A 378 -7.12 -2.68 -29.86
C ALA A 378 -7.10 -1.75 -31.08
N GLU A 379 -6.76 -2.28 -32.25
CA GLU A 379 -6.71 -1.54 -33.52
C GLU A 379 -8.10 -1.16 -34.00
N ALA A 380 -9.06 -2.09 -34.00
CA ALA A 380 -10.43 -1.83 -34.42
C ALA A 380 -11.11 -0.75 -33.56
N VAL A 381 -11.01 -0.85 -32.23
CA VAL A 381 -11.57 0.17 -31.32
C VAL A 381 -10.86 1.51 -31.52
N THR A 382 -9.53 1.53 -31.68
CA THR A 382 -8.78 2.78 -31.91
C THR A 382 -9.21 3.46 -33.21
N ALA A 383 -9.46 2.70 -34.28
CA ALA A 383 -9.89 3.25 -35.57
C ALA A 383 -11.25 3.96 -35.53
N THR A 384 -12.16 3.53 -34.63
CA THR A 384 -13.49 4.15 -34.45
C THR A 384 -13.48 5.43 -33.61
N ASN A 385 -12.33 5.83 -33.05
CA ASN A 385 -12.22 6.96 -32.14
C ASN A 385 -11.40 8.12 -32.73
N PRO A 386 -11.70 9.37 -32.34
CA PRO A 386 -10.92 10.52 -32.77
C PRO A 386 -9.51 10.51 -32.16
N LYS A 387 -8.51 11.00 -32.90
CA LYS A 387 -7.15 11.18 -32.37
C LYS A 387 -7.17 12.19 -31.20
N PRO A 388 -6.45 11.98 -30.09
CA PRO A 388 -5.46 10.92 -29.83
C PRO A 388 -5.99 9.72 -29.02
N VAL A 389 -7.32 9.51 -28.95
CA VAL A 389 -7.91 8.40 -28.17
C VAL A 389 -7.45 7.06 -28.76
N LYS A 390 -6.66 6.30 -27.97
CA LYS A 390 -6.08 5.04 -28.38
C LYS A 390 -6.29 3.98 -27.32
N LEU A 391 -6.82 2.84 -27.74
CA LEU A 391 -6.91 1.64 -26.91
C LEU A 391 -5.59 0.87 -27.01
N LYS A 392 -5.11 0.37 -25.87
CA LYS A 392 -3.89 -0.44 -25.79
C LYS A 392 -4.25 -1.82 -25.26
N PHE A 393 -3.78 -2.85 -25.96
CA PHE A 393 -3.71 -4.17 -25.38
C PHE A 393 -2.53 -4.23 -24.39
N GLU A 394 -2.83 -4.49 -23.12
CA GLU A 394 -1.81 -4.46 -22.07
C GLU A 394 -1.25 -5.84 -21.75
N LYS A 395 -2.13 -6.82 -21.58
CA LYS A 395 -1.78 -8.13 -21.03
C LYS A 395 -2.89 -9.15 -21.19
N VAL A 396 -2.52 -10.42 -21.00
CA VAL A 396 -3.44 -11.55 -20.85
C VAL A 396 -3.36 -12.09 -19.43
N TYR A 397 -4.52 -12.32 -18.82
CA TYR A 397 -4.63 -13.12 -17.61
C TYR A 397 -4.93 -14.59 -17.94
N LEU A 398 -4.12 -15.50 -17.42
CA LEU A 398 -4.26 -16.94 -17.60
C LEU A 398 -3.58 -17.72 -16.45
N PRO A 399 -4.32 -18.23 -15.45
CA PRO A 399 -5.72 -17.96 -15.12
C PRO A 399 -5.92 -16.69 -14.28
N CYS A 400 -7.18 -16.33 -13.97
CA CYS A 400 -7.50 -15.26 -13.01
C CYS A 400 -8.80 -15.50 -12.21
N VAL A 401 -8.99 -14.68 -11.19
CA VAL A 401 -10.20 -14.56 -10.38
C VAL A 401 -10.67 -13.12 -10.42
N LEU A 402 -11.91 -12.91 -10.85
CA LEU A 402 -12.61 -11.63 -10.67
C LEU A 402 -13.53 -11.79 -9.47
N GLN A 403 -13.35 -10.97 -8.43
CA GLN A 403 -14.11 -11.09 -7.19
C GLN A 403 -15.24 -10.07 -7.11
N THR A 404 -14.90 -8.79 -7.07
CA THR A 404 -15.83 -7.65 -7.01
C THR A 404 -15.17 -6.45 -7.68
N LYS A 405 -15.88 -5.33 -7.81
CA LYS A 405 -15.32 -4.08 -8.36
C LYS A 405 -13.97 -3.75 -7.71
N LYS A 406 -12.96 -3.52 -8.54
CA LYS A 406 -11.58 -3.21 -8.14
C LYS A 406 -10.88 -4.29 -7.31
N ARG A 407 -11.39 -5.53 -7.32
CA ARG A 407 -10.82 -6.68 -6.62
C ARG A 407 -10.69 -7.88 -7.56
N TYR A 408 -9.47 -8.11 -8.04
CA TYR A 408 -9.16 -9.21 -8.95
C TYR A 408 -7.68 -9.62 -8.82
N VAL A 409 -7.38 -10.84 -9.24
CA VAL A 409 -6.03 -11.42 -9.17
C VAL A 409 -5.84 -12.42 -10.29
N GLY A 410 -4.65 -12.48 -10.87
CA GLY A 410 -4.35 -13.44 -11.92
C GLY A 410 -2.88 -13.56 -12.27
N TYR A 411 -2.56 -14.58 -13.04
CA TYR A 411 -1.26 -14.73 -13.69
C TYR A 411 -1.25 -13.94 -14.99
N MET A 412 -0.37 -12.95 -15.03
CA MET A 412 -0.26 -11.95 -16.08
C MET A 412 0.88 -12.30 -17.04
N TYR A 413 0.55 -12.23 -18.33
CA TYR A 413 1.50 -12.27 -19.44
C TYR A 413 1.43 -10.96 -20.21
N GLU A 414 2.55 -10.23 -20.29
CA GLU A 414 2.67 -8.96 -21.02
C GLU A 414 3.17 -9.15 -22.45
N THR A 415 3.94 -10.21 -22.68
CA THR A 415 4.47 -10.56 -24.01
C THR A 415 4.24 -12.04 -24.33
N LEU A 416 4.27 -12.36 -25.62
CA LEU A 416 4.12 -13.73 -26.08
C LEU A 416 5.27 -14.63 -25.61
N ASP A 417 6.50 -14.10 -25.64
CA ASP A 417 7.72 -14.81 -25.30
C ASP A 417 7.89 -15.05 -23.79
N GLN A 418 7.05 -14.40 -22.97
CA GLN A 418 7.07 -14.57 -21.52
C GLN A 418 6.66 -16.01 -21.17
N LYS A 419 7.61 -16.75 -20.59
CA LYS A 419 7.42 -18.13 -20.11
C LYS A 419 6.72 -18.15 -18.75
N ASP A 420 7.30 -17.45 -17.78
CA ASP A 420 6.78 -17.44 -16.40
C ASP A 420 5.79 -16.30 -16.20
N PRO A 421 4.60 -16.57 -15.63
CA PRO A 421 3.63 -15.53 -15.35
C PRO A 421 4.06 -14.61 -14.21
N VAL A 422 3.58 -13.37 -14.24
CA VAL A 422 3.69 -12.45 -13.09
C VAL A 422 2.40 -12.51 -12.29
N PHE A 423 2.50 -12.70 -10.97
CA PHE A 423 1.34 -12.63 -10.07
C PHE A 423 0.89 -11.17 -9.92
N ASP A 424 -0.24 -10.80 -10.52
CA ASP A 424 -0.81 -9.47 -10.40
C ASP A 424 -2.10 -9.51 -9.58
N ALA A 425 -2.14 -8.69 -8.52
CA ALA A 425 -3.24 -8.61 -7.58
C ALA A 425 -3.66 -7.16 -7.40
N LYS A 426 -4.97 -6.88 -7.53
CA LYS A 426 -5.56 -5.55 -7.35
C LYS A 426 -6.63 -5.60 -6.27
N GLY A 427 -6.53 -4.72 -5.28
CA GLY A 427 -7.53 -4.50 -4.24
C GLY A 427 -7.77 -5.63 -3.23
N ILE A 428 -7.25 -6.83 -3.48
CA ILE A 428 -7.30 -7.97 -2.55
C ILE A 428 -6.24 -7.85 -1.45
N GLU A 429 -6.36 -8.67 -0.40
CA GLU A 429 -5.59 -8.56 0.84
C GLU A 429 -4.09 -8.84 0.69
N THR A 430 -3.64 -9.36 -0.46
CA THR A 430 -2.20 -9.53 -0.75
C THR A 430 -1.47 -8.19 -0.89
N VAL A 431 -2.15 -7.13 -1.37
CA VAL A 431 -1.55 -5.80 -1.61
C VAL A 431 -2.00 -4.73 -0.62
N ARG A 432 -2.96 -5.07 0.27
CA ARG A 432 -3.44 -4.13 1.29
C ARG A 432 -2.52 -4.14 2.51
N ARG A 433 -2.51 -3.02 3.24
CA ARG A 433 -1.66 -2.77 4.42
C ARG A 433 -2.43 -2.68 5.73
N ASP A 434 -3.71 -3.08 5.72
CA ASP A 434 -4.61 -3.05 6.88
C ASP A 434 -4.71 -4.41 7.59
N SER A 435 -4.27 -5.50 6.95
CA SER A 435 -4.16 -6.84 7.50
C SER A 435 -2.73 -7.15 8.00
N CYS A 436 -2.59 -8.23 8.77
CA CYS A 436 -1.28 -8.74 9.16
C CYS A 436 -0.59 -9.49 7.99
N PRO A 437 0.75 -9.51 7.93
CA PRO A 437 1.49 -10.15 6.83
C PRO A 437 1.14 -11.64 6.58
N ALA A 438 0.73 -12.37 7.62
CA ALA A 438 0.28 -13.75 7.51
C ALA A 438 -0.88 -13.89 6.52
N VAL A 439 -1.86 -12.98 6.54
CA VAL A 439 -3.02 -13.01 5.64
C VAL A 439 -2.56 -12.92 4.19
N SER A 440 -1.72 -11.92 3.88
CA SER A 440 -1.22 -11.69 2.52
C SER A 440 -0.39 -12.88 2.02
N LYS A 441 0.53 -13.42 2.85
CA LYS A 441 1.38 -14.56 2.49
C LYS A 441 0.60 -15.85 2.27
N ILE A 442 -0.34 -16.16 3.16
CA ILE A 442 -1.16 -17.37 3.07
C ILE A 442 -2.07 -17.28 1.85
N LEU A 443 -2.74 -16.14 1.66
CA LEU A 443 -3.62 -15.92 0.51
C LEU A 443 -2.85 -16.01 -0.82
N GLU A 444 -1.72 -15.33 -0.93
CA GLU A 444 -0.88 -15.37 -2.13
C GLU A 444 -0.42 -16.80 -2.43
N ARG A 445 0.08 -17.54 -1.44
CA ARG A 445 0.51 -18.93 -1.66
C ARG A 445 -0.65 -19.84 -2.04
N SER A 446 -1.82 -19.70 -1.40
CA SER A 446 -3.03 -20.45 -1.76
C SER A 446 -3.48 -20.16 -3.20
N LEU A 447 -3.39 -18.92 -3.66
CA LEU A 447 -3.73 -18.54 -5.04
C LEU A 447 -2.71 -19.05 -6.05
N LYS A 448 -1.41 -18.99 -5.72
CA LYS A 448 -0.35 -19.58 -6.57
C LYS A 448 -0.56 -21.08 -6.73
N LEU A 449 -0.84 -21.80 -5.63
CA LEU A 449 -1.18 -23.23 -5.68
C LEU A 449 -2.41 -23.50 -6.55
N LEU A 450 -3.47 -22.69 -6.43
CA LEU A 450 -4.66 -22.78 -7.28
C LEU A 450 -4.32 -22.61 -8.76
N PHE A 451 -3.50 -21.61 -9.11
CA PHE A 451 -3.17 -21.30 -10.49
C PHE A 451 -2.20 -22.31 -11.12
N GLU A 452 -1.27 -22.85 -10.35
CA GLU A 452 -0.24 -23.79 -10.79
C GLU A 452 -0.77 -25.23 -10.89
N THR A 453 -1.44 -25.71 -9.84
CA THR A 453 -1.78 -27.14 -9.71
C THR A 453 -3.25 -27.43 -9.99
N ARG A 454 -4.13 -26.45 -9.79
CA ARG A 454 -5.60 -26.62 -9.80
C ARG A 454 -6.11 -27.70 -8.84
N ASP A 455 -5.29 -28.16 -7.91
CA ASP A 455 -5.66 -29.18 -6.93
C ASP A 455 -6.06 -28.54 -5.59
N ILE A 456 -7.35 -28.66 -5.27
CA ILE A 456 -7.95 -28.12 -4.05
C ILE A 456 -7.40 -28.84 -2.81
N SER A 457 -7.01 -30.11 -2.93
CA SER A 457 -6.50 -30.94 -1.82
C SER A 457 -5.19 -30.37 -1.27
N LEU A 458 -4.28 -29.96 -2.15
CA LEU A 458 -3.01 -29.32 -1.77
C LEU A 458 -3.24 -27.98 -1.07
N ILE A 459 -4.23 -27.21 -1.52
CA ILE A 459 -4.61 -25.93 -0.89
C ILE A 459 -5.18 -26.18 0.50
N LYS A 460 -6.11 -27.14 0.64
CA LYS A 460 -6.70 -27.54 1.91
C LYS A 460 -5.62 -27.95 2.92
N GLN A 461 -4.73 -28.86 2.53
CA GLN A 461 -3.61 -29.30 3.37
C GLN A 461 -2.70 -28.13 3.78
N TYR A 462 -2.41 -27.22 2.85
CA TYR A 462 -1.60 -26.03 3.15
C TYR A 462 -2.28 -25.12 4.18
N VAL A 463 -3.55 -24.77 3.98
CA VAL A 463 -4.32 -23.90 4.88
C VAL A 463 -4.47 -24.53 6.26
N GLN A 464 -4.81 -25.82 6.32
CA GLN A 464 -4.89 -26.60 7.57
C GLN A 464 -3.56 -26.59 8.33
N ARG A 465 -2.44 -26.80 7.62
CA ARG A 465 -1.09 -26.73 8.22
C ARG A 465 -0.77 -25.34 8.79
N GLN A 466 -1.18 -24.26 8.12
CA GLN A 466 -0.96 -22.91 8.64
C GLN A 466 -1.83 -22.63 9.88
N CYS A 467 -3.08 -23.11 9.89
CA CYS A 467 -3.96 -23.00 11.05
C CYS A 467 -3.38 -23.77 12.25
N MET A 468 -2.95 -25.02 12.05
CA MET A 468 -2.31 -25.85 13.08
C MET A 468 -1.04 -25.20 13.62
N LYS A 469 -0.18 -24.66 12.74
CA LYS A 469 1.05 -23.95 13.17
C LYS A 469 0.75 -22.77 14.09
N LEU A 470 -0.37 -22.08 13.91
CA LEU A 470 -0.79 -20.98 14.77
C LEU A 470 -1.43 -21.47 16.08
N LEU A 471 -2.27 -22.51 16.03
CA LEU A 471 -2.85 -23.14 17.22
C LEU A 471 -1.77 -23.71 18.16
N GLU A 472 -0.75 -24.34 17.58
CA GLU A 472 0.40 -24.89 18.30
C GLU A 472 1.36 -23.80 18.84
N GLY A 473 1.16 -22.53 18.48
CA GLY A 473 2.06 -21.44 18.88
C GLY A 473 3.44 -21.45 18.20
N LYS A 474 3.63 -22.24 17.14
CA LYS A 474 4.88 -22.32 16.37
C LYS A 474 5.03 -21.20 15.34
N ALA A 475 3.97 -20.43 15.10
CA ALA A 475 3.96 -19.34 14.12
C ALA A 475 4.81 -18.14 14.60
N SER A 476 5.45 -17.43 13.65
CA SER A 476 6.26 -16.25 13.98
C SER A 476 5.36 -15.07 14.32
N ILE A 477 5.54 -14.47 15.49
CA ILE A 477 4.74 -13.30 15.93
C ILE A 477 4.83 -12.16 14.91
N GLN A 478 5.97 -11.99 14.25
CA GLN A 478 6.19 -10.95 13.24
C GLN A 478 5.10 -10.94 12.15
N ASP A 479 4.64 -12.12 11.72
CA ASP A 479 3.64 -12.26 10.66
C ASP A 479 2.23 -11.85 11.12
N PHE A 480 2.02 -11.64 12.42
CA PHE A 480 0.73 -11.29 13.03
C PHE A 480 0.68 -9.87 13.57
N ILE A 481 1.73 -9.08 13.37
CA ILE A 481 1.78 -7.66 13.76
C ILE A 481 0.94 -6.84 12.78
N PHE A 482 -0.09 -6.17 13.30
CA PHE A 482 -0.80 -5.12 12.59
C PHE A 482 -0.07 -3.79 12.74
N ALA A 483 -0.30 -2.86 11.83
CA ALA A 483 0.21 -1.49 11.95
C ALA A 483 -0.85 -0.49 11.48
N LYS A 484 -1.37 0.34 12.39
CA LYS A 484 -2.41 1.34 12.11
C LYS A 484 -1.89 2.75 12.32
N GLU A 485 -2.31 3.65 11.44
CA GLU A 485 -1.92 5.06 11.50
C GLU A 485 -2.58 5.78 12.69
N TYR A 486 -1.74 6.47 13.46
CA TYR A 486 -2.15 7.39 14.50
C TYR A 486 -2.49 8.75 13.88
N ARG A 487 -3.67 9.29 14.20
CA ARG A 487 -4.19 10.54 13.62
C ARG A 487 -4.05 11.76 14.53
N GLY A 488 -3.36 11.62 15.66
CA GLY A 488 -3.30 12.63 16.71
C GLY A 488 -4.47 12.52 17.68
N SER A 489 -4.23 12.79 18.96
CA SER A 489 -5.23 12.63 20.03
C SER A 489 -6.50 13.45 19.79
N SER A 490 -6.34 14.69 19.30
CA SER A 490 -7.44 15.65 19.04
C SER A 490 -8.32 15.28 17.83
N SER A 491 -7.78 14.53 16.86
CA SER A 491 -8.50 14.15 15.64
C SER A 491 -9.52 13.04 15.84
N TYR A 492 -9.49 12.34 16.97
CA TYR A 492 -10.40 11.25 17.26
C TYR A 492 -11.65 11.74 17.99
N LYS A 493 -12.81 11.23 17.57
CA LYS A 493 -14.07 11.48 18.31
C LYS A 493 -13.96 10.94 19.75
N PRO A 494 -14.60 11.59 20.73
CA PRO A 494 -14.70 11.06 22.10
C PRO A 494 -15.22 9.61 22.07
N GLY A 495 -14.56 8.71 22.81
CA GLY A 495 -14.92 7.28 22.84
C GLY A 495 -14.45 6.44 21.64
N ALA A 496 -13.62 6.97 20.74
CA ALA A 496 -13.12 6.18 19.60
C ALA A 496 -12.29 4.97 20.04
N CYS A 497 -12.73 3.77 19.65
CA CYS A 497 -12.07 2.49 19.93
C CYS A 497 -11.06 2.10 18.83
N VAL A 498 -9.97 2.86 18.72
CA VAL A 498 -8.91 2.62 17.73
C VAL A 498 -7.67 2.01 18.41
N PRO A 499 -7.14 0.85 17.96
CA PRO A 499 -5.98 0.21 18.58
C PRO A 499 -4.76 1.12 18.76
N ALA A 500 -4.44 1.94 17.75
CA ALA A 500 -3.34 2.89 17.81
C ALA A 500 -3.55 3.91 18.94
N LEU A 501 -4.75 4.48 19.08
CA LEU A 501 -5.08 5.45 20.12
C LEU A 501 -5.05 4.82 21.52
N GLU A 502 -5.60 3.63 21.67
CA GLU A 502 -5.63 2.91 22.95
C GLU A 502 -4.21 2.58 23.44
N LEU A 503 -3.35 2.11 22.54
CA LEU A 503 -1.95 1.88 22.87
C LEU A 503 -1.21 3.18 23.20
N THR A 504 -1.45 4.25 22.44
CA THR A 504 -0.86 5.57 22.75
C THR A 504 -1.26 6.03 24.15
N ARG A 505 -2.54 5.93 24.54
CA ARG A 505 -2.98 6.29 25.90
C ARG A 505 -2.21 5.53 26.98
N LYS A 506 -2.00 4.23 26.81
CA LYS A 506 -1.19 3.40 27.72
C LYS A 506 0.30 3.77 27.72
N MET A 507 0.84 4.17 26.58
CA MET A 507 2.23 4.65 26.52
C MET A 507 2.38 5.97 27.28
N LEU A 508 1.43 6.90 27.12
CA LEU A 508 1.44 8.20 27.78
C LEU A 508 1.32 8.13 29.30
N THR A 509 0.67 7.09 29.84
CA THR A 509 0.65 6.87 31.31
C THR A 509 2.02 6.49 31.87
N TYR A 510 2.87 5.85 31.05
CA TYR A 510 4.23 5.48 31.44
C TYR A 510 5.24 6.58 31.12
N ASP A 511 5.18 7.14 29.91
CA ASP A 511 6.07 8.18 29.42
C ASP A 511 5.32 9.14 28.50
N ARG A 512 5.23 10.40 28.92
CA ARG A 512 4.59 11.47 28.14
C ARG A 512 5.29 11.75 26.81
N ARG A 513 6.58 11.42 26.67
CA ARG A 513 7.35 11.62 25.43
C ARG A 513 7.18 10.48 24.43
N SER A 514 6.51 9.40 24.81
CA SER A 514 6.25 8.25 23.95
C SER A 514 5.02 8.43 23.03
N GLU A 515 4.51 9.65 22.87
CA GLU A 515 3.42 9.92 21.92
C GLU A 515 3.89 9.70 20.47
N PRO A 516 3.21 8.85 19.68
CA PRO A 516 3.50 8.72 18.26
C PRO A 516 3.20 10.01 17.49
N ARG A 517 3.91 10.25 16.40
CA ARG A 517 3.65 11.41 15.53
C ARG A 517 2.40 11.19 14.67
N VAL A 518 1.72 12.26 14.26
CA VAL A 518 0.58 12.18 13.33
C VAL A 518 1.02 11.53 12.02
N GLY A 519 0.32 10.47 11.62
CA GLY A 519 0.63 9.63 10.46
C GLY A 519 1.58 8.45 10.76
N GLU A 520 2.14 8.35 11.97
CA GLU A 520 2.97 7.23 12.39
C GLU A 520 2.12 5.95 12.51
N ARG A 521 2.69 4.80 12.11
CA ARG A 521 2.02 3.51 12.18
C ARG A 521 2.39 2.77 13.46
N VAL A 522 1.43 2.67 14.38
CA VAL A 522 1.61 2.00 15.67
C VAL A 522 1.43 0.48 15.50
N PRO A 523 2.47 -0.33 15.79
CA PRO A 523 2.40 -1.77 15.66
C PRO A 523 1.68 -2.42 16.86
N TYR A 524 0.85 -3.42 16.60
CA TYR A 524 0.11 -4.13 17.66
C TYR A 524 -0.22 -5.58 17.31
N VAL A 525 -0.49 -6.37 18.34
CA VAL A 525 -0.97 -7.76 18.24
C VAL A 525 -2.20 -7.95 19.13
N ILE A 526 -2.96 -9.01 18.86
CA ILE A 526 -4.16 -9.36 19.63
C ILE A 526 -3.90 -10.66 20.39
N ILE A 527 -4.04 -10.61 21.71
CA ILE A 527 -3.81 -11.74 22.60
C ILE A 527 -5.12 -12.41 23.03
N TYR A 528 -5.03 -13.61 23.59
CA TYR A 528 -6.15 -14.23 24.28
C TYR A 528 -6.55 -13.41 25.51
N GLY A 529 -7.84 -13.42 25.82
CA GLY A 529 -8.40 -12.90 27.06
C GLY A 529 -9.60 -13.71 27.49
N THR A 530 -10.22 -13.31 28.60
CA THR A 530 -11.43 -13.97 29.09
C THR A 530 -12.59 -13.81 28.09
N PRO A 531 -13.48 -14.82 27.98
CA PRO A 531 -14.66 -14.73 27.12
C PRO A 531 -15.48 -13.47 27.42
N GLY A 532 -15.99 -12.80 26.38
CA GLY A 532 -16.80 -11.58 26.52
C GLY A 532 -16.01 -10.27 26.60
N VAL A 533 -14.68 -10.31 26.76
CA VAL A 533 -13.86 -9.09 26.78
C VAL A 533 -13.82 -8.42 25.39
N PRO A 534 -14.03 -7.10 25.31
CA PRO A 534 -13.91 -6.37 24.06
C PRO A 534 -12.51 -6.50 23.43
N LEU A 535 -12.47 -6.70 22.11
CA LEU A 535 -11.21 -6.90 21.37
C LEU A 535 -10.17 -5.79 21.62
N ILE A 536 -10.63 -4.55 21.80
CA ILE A 536 -9.77 -3.39 22.03
C ILE A 536 -8.93 -3.52 23.32
N GLN A 537 -9.46 -4.21 24.34
CA GLN A 537 -8.73 -4.46 25.60
C GLN A 537 -7.68 -5.56 25.46
N LEU A 538 -7.80 -6.41 24.43
CA LEU A 538 -6.86 -7.50 24.09
C LEU A 538 -5.71 -7.05 23.20
N VAL A 539 -5.65 -5.76 22.86
CA VAL A 539 -4.56 -5.18 22.08
C VAL A 539 -3.33 -5.01 22.97
N ARG A 540 -2.18 -5.50 22.49
CA ARG A 540 -0.87 -5.36 23.15
C ARG A 540 0.21 -4.92 22.17
N ARG A 541 1.29 -4.35 22.70
CA ARG A 541 2.49 -4.06 21.90
C ARG A 541 3.25 -5.36 21.63
N PRO A 542 3.89 -5.54 20.47
CA PRO A 542 4.67 -6.74 20.19
C PRO A 542 5.78 -7.00 21.23
N VAL A 543 6.40 -5.95 21.76
CA VAL A 543 7.45 -6.05 22.79
C VAL A 543 6.91 -6.66 24.09
N GLU A 544 5.70 -6.31 24.51
CA GLU A 544 5.08 -6.85 25.72
C GLU A 544 4.87 -8.37 25.61
N VAL A 545 4.46 -8.84 24.44
CA VAL A 545 4.25 -10.28 24.18
C VAL A 545 5.59 -11.04 24.06
N LEU A 546 6.68 -10.36 23.69
CA LEU A 546 8.01 -10.96 23.70
C LEU A 546 8.61 -11.07 25.10
N GLN A 547 8.27 -10.13 26.00
CA GLN A 547 8.77 -10.09 27.37
C GLN A 547 7.96 -10.99 28.32
N ASP A 548 6.64 -11.08 28.13
CA ASP A 548 5.76 -11.85 29.00
C ASP A 548 5.38 -13.20 28.35
N PRO A 549 5.86 -14.34 28.90
CA PRO A 549 5.58 -15.66 28.34
C PRO A 549 4.13 -16.12 28.53
N THR A 550 3.36 -15.47 29.42
CA THR A 550 1.95 -15.78 29.68
C THR A 550 1.04 -15.26 28.58
N LEU A 551 1.46 -14.21 27.87
CA LEU A 551 0.70 -13.63 26.78
C LEU A 551 0.84 -14.48 25.51
N ARG A 552 -0.30 -14.92 24.97
CA ARG A 552 -0.37 -15.73 23.74
C ARG A 552 -1.25 -15.05 22.71
N LEU A 553 -0.85 -15.15 21.44
CA LEU A 553 -1.66 -14.66 20.32
C LEU A 553 -3.00 -15.39 20.28
N ASN A 554 -4.08 -14.63 20.04
CA ASN A 554 -5.42 -15.19 19.89
C ASN A 554 -5.57 -15.92 18.55
N ALA A 555 -5.16 -17.18 18.50
CA ALA A 555 -5.19 -17.98 17.27
C ALA A 555 -6.60 -18.04 16.67
N THR A 556 -7.64 -18.21 17.50
CA THR A 556 -9.04 -18.23 17.03
C THR A 556 -9.42 -16.95 16.32
N TYR A 557 -9.09 -15.78 16.88
CA TYR A 557 -9.35 -14.49 16.24
C TYR A 557 -8.62 -14.38 14.89
N TYR A 558 -7.31 -14.66 14.85
CA TYR A 558 -6.53 -14.53 13.62
C TYR A 558 -7.00 -15.51 12.54
N ILE A 559 -7.34 -16.75 12.88
CA ILE A 559 -7.85 -17.72 11.91
C ILE A 559 -9.22 -17.29 11.39
N THR A 560 -10.20 -17.12 12.29
CA THR A 560 -11.60 -16.93 11.91
C THR A 560 -11.92 -15.54 11.38
N LYS A 561 -11.24 -14.49 11.88
CA LYS A 561 -11.53 -13.09 11.51
C LYS A 561 -10.54 -12.49 10.53
N GLN A 562 -9.34 -13.06 10.36
CA GLN A 562 -8.30 -12.48 9.50
C GLN A 562 -7.92 -13.38 8.32
N ILE A 563 -7.57 -14.66 8.56
CA ILE A 563 -7.03 -15.55 7.53
C ILE A 563 -8.13 -16.17 6.67
N LEU A 564 -9.17 -16.73 7.29
CA LEU A 564 -10.23 -17.44 6.57
C LEU A 564 -11.14 -16.53 5.72
N PRO A 565 -11.56 -15.33 6.15
CA PRO A 565 -12.51 -14.53 5.36
C PRO A 565 -12.00 -14.11 3.97
N PRO A 566 -10.72 -13.71 3.77
CA PRO A 566 -10.17 -13.48 2.43
C PRO A 566 -10.12 -14.74 1.56
N LEU A 567 -9.73 -15.88 2.14
CA LEU A 567 -9.73 -17.17 1.43
C LEU A 567 -11.16 -17.56 1.03
N ALA A 568 -12.12 -17.48 1.95
CA ALA A 568 -13.52 -17.81 1.72
C ALA A 568 -14.12 -16.98 0.58
N ARG A 569 -13.86 -15.67 0.50
CA ARG A 569 -14.36 -14.84 -0.60
C ARG A 569 -13.81 -15.19 -1.98
N ILE A 570 -12.72 -15.94 -2.08
CA ILE A 570 -12.18 -16.40 -3.37
C ILE A 570 -12.63 -17.83 -3.64
N PHE A 571 -12.47 -18.72 -2.68
CA PHE A 571 -12.78 -20.14 -2.84
C PHE A 571 -14.29 -20.43 -2.89
N SER A 572 -15.14 -19.57 -2.30
CA SER A 572 -16.60 -19.64 -2.50
C SER A 572 -17.01 -19.46 -3.97
N LEU A 573 -16.22 -18.73 -4.77
CA LEU A 573 -16.45 -18.59 -6.22
C LEU A 573 -16.24 -19.91 -6.99
N ILE A 574 -15.62 -20.90 -6.34
CA ILE A 574 -15.38 -22.25 -6.86
C ILE A 574 -16.29 -23.26 -6.12
N GLY A 575 -17.18 -22.80 -5.22
CA GLY A 575 -18.08 -23.64 -4.44
C GLY A 575 -17.45 -24.30 -3.21
N ILE A 576 -16.34 -23.77 -2.70
CA ILE A 576 -15.60 -24.35 -1.57
C ILE A 576 -15.82 -23.53 -0.30
N ASP A 577 -16.20 -24.20 0.78
CA ASP A 577 -16.24 -23.61 2.12
C ASP A 577 -14.94 -23.87 2.91
N VAL A 578 -14.14 -22.81 3.04
CA VAL A 578 -12.84 -22.84 3.74
C VAL A 578 -13.02 -22.93 5.26
N PHE A 579 -14.17 -22.52 5.82
CA PHE A 579 -14.41 -22.62 7.26
C PHE A 579 -14.54 -24.07 7.71
N ASN A 580 -15.12 -24.93 6.88
CA ASN A 580 -15.19 -26.37 7.15
C ASN A 580 -13.81 -27.00 7.30
N TRP A 581 -12.81 -26.56 6.52
CA TRP A 581 -11.43 -27.05 6.66
C TRP A 581 -10.84 -26.78 8.03
N TYR A 582 -11.26 -25.68 8.69
CA TYR A 582 -10.87 -25.37 10.05
C TYR A 582 -11.66 -26.18 11.09
N HIS A 583 -12.95 -26.43 10.84
CA HIS A 583 -13.79 -27.24 11.72
C HIS A 583 -13.39 -28.72 11.76
N GLU A 584 -12.85 -29.25 10.66
CA GLU A 584 -12.29 -30.61 10.58
C GLU A 584 -11.00 -30.78 11.40
N LEU A 585 -10.30 -29.70 11.76
CA LEU A 585 -9.07 -29.82 12.53
C LEU A 585 -9.37 -30.29 13.96
N PRO A 586 -8.53 -31.18 14.52
CA PRO A 586 -8.68 -31.57 15.91
C PRO A 586 -8.53 -30.33 16.79
N ARG A 587 -9.47 -30.13 17.71
CA ARG A 587 -9.43 -29.03 18.70
C ARG A 587 -8.37 -29.34 19.76
N ILE A 588 -7.11 -29.37 19.37
CA ILE A 588 -6.00 -29.60 20.28
C ILE A 588 -5.72 -28.30 21.03
N GLN A 589 -6.31 -28.15 22.22
CA GLN A 589 -5.82 -27.17 23.19
C GLN A 589 -4.62 -27.79 23.91
N LYS A 590 -3.41 -27.63 23.37
CA LYS A 590 -2.21 -27.90 24.16
C LYS A 590 -2.13 -26.85 25.27
N ALA A 591 -2.50 -27.24 26.49
CA ALA A 591 -2.15 -26.53 27.70
C ALA A 591 -0.63 -26.49 27.75
N THR A 592 -0.03 -25.34 27.48
CA THR A 592 1.42 -25.18 27.65
C THR A 592 1.72 -25.29 29.13
N SER A 593 2.36 -26.38 29.53
CA SER A 593 2.96 -26.55 30.84
C SER A 593 3.84 -25.33 31.12
N SER A 594 3.41 -24.48 32.04
CA SER A 594 4.26 -23.44 32.60
C SER A 594 5.44 -24.12 33.28
N SER A 595 6.64 -23.93 32.75
CA SER A 595 7.89 -24.29 33.43
C SER A 595 7.92 -23.57 34.77
N ARG A 596 8.20 -24.30 35.85
CA ARG A 596 8.50 -23.73 37.16
C ARG A 596 9.61 -22.68 37.02
N SER A 597 9.28 -21.42 37.22
CA SER A 597 10.25 -20.40 37.61
C SER A 597 9.70 -19.66 38.82
N GLU A 598 10.36 -19.93 39.95
CA GLU A 598 10.28 -19.33 41.29
C GLU A 598 9.10 -19.70 42.24
N PRO A 599 9.38 -19.97 43.54
CA PRO A 599 8.37 -20.37 44.52
C PRO A 599 7.61 -19.19 45.19
N GLU A 600 7.94 -17.93 44.94
CA GLU A 600 7.53 -16.81 45.82
C GLU A 600 6.51 -15.81 45.23
N GLY A 601 6.02 -16.01 44.00
CA GLY A 601 4.97 -15.17 43.42
C GLY A 601 3.55 -15.69 43.69
N ARG A 602 2.61 -14.80 44.07
CA ARG A 602 1.17 -15.13 44.21
C ARG A 602 0.64 -15.82 42.95
N LYS A 603 0.24 -17.08 43.10
CA LYS A 603 -0.32 -17.95 42.05
C LYS A 603 -1.68 -17.42 41.61
N GLY A 604 -1.88 -17.22 40.31
CA GLY A 604 -3.02 -16.47 39.74
C GLY A 604 -3.94 -17.26 38.81
N THR A 605 -3.61 -18.49 38.39
CA THR A 605 -4.43 -19.26 37.44
C THR A 605 -4.63 -20.72 37.86
N ILE A 606 -5.82 -21.27 37.59
CA ILE A 606 -6.23 -22.66 37.90
C ILE A 606 -5.24 -23.70 37.32
N SER A 607 -4.62 -23.41 36.16
CA SER A 607 -3.60 -24.26 35.55
C SER A 607 -2.33 -24.45 36.39
N GLN A 608 -2.07 -23.57 37.37
CA GLN A 608 -0.95 -23.71 38.31
C GLN A 608 -1.24 -24.73 39.43
N TYR A 609 -2.49 -25.22 39.52
CA TYR A 609 -2.94 -26.23 40.48
C TYR A 609 -3.07 -27.63 39.86
N PHE A 610 -3.04 -27.76 38.53
CA PHE A 610 -3.10 -29.06 37.82
C PHE A 610 -1.73 -29.41 37.22
N THR A 611 -1.06 -30.42 37.79
CA THR A 611 0.24 -30.91 37.32
C THR A 611 0.06 -32.01 36.26
N THR A 612 -0.26 -31.66 35.03
CA THR A 612 -0.19 -32.62 33.90
C THR A 612 1.20 -32.54 33.26
N LEU A 613 2.15 -33.36 33.70
CA LEU A 613 3.42 -33.52 33.00
C LEU A 613 3.22 -34.45 31.80
N HIS A 614 3.93 -34.19 30.71
CA HIS A 614 3.93 -35.05 29.52
C HIS A 614 5.35 -35.60 29.35
N CYS A 615 5.46 -36.86 28.93
CA CYS A 615 6.73 -37.49 28.61
C CYS A 615 7.38 -36.76 27.42
N PRO A 616 8.61 -36.23 27.53
CA PRO A 616 9.24 -35.52 26.42
C PRO A 616 9.48 -36.42 25.19
N VAL A 617 9.52 -37.74 25.38
CA VAL A 617 9.85 -38.73 24.34
C VAL A 617 8.61 -39.19 23.57
N CYS A 618 7.49 -39.46 24.25
CA CYS A 618 6.27 -39.99 23.62
C CYS A 618 5.02 -39.10 23.75
N ASP A 619 5.11 -37.95 24.44
CA ASP A 619 4.00 -37.01 24.71
C ASP A 619 2.84 -37.61 25.54
N ASP A 620 3.00 -38.82 26.12
CA ASP A 620 2.02 -39.42 27.03
C ASP A 620 1.98 -38.66 28.38
N LEU A 621 0.83 -38.65 29.05
CA LEU A 621 0.67 -38.07 30.38
C LEU A 621 1.48 -38.84 31.44
N THR A 622 2.22 -38.11 32.27
CA THR A 622 3.08 -38.67 33.33
C THR A 622 2.97 -37.86 34.62
N GLN A 623 3.31 -38.49 35.75
CA GLN A 623 3.51 -37.81 37.03
C GLN A 623 5.00 -37.68 37.40
N HIS A 624 5.85 -38.52 36.81
CA HIS A 624 7.29 -38.63 37.11
C HIS A 624 8.19 -38.07 36.00
N GLY A 625 7.67 -37.20 35.14
CA GLY A 625 8.40 -36.63 34.00
C GLY A 625 8.44 -37.58 32.80
N ILE A 626 9.04 -38.77 32.92
CA ILE A 626 9.11 -39.79 31.86
C ILE A 626 8.13 -40.95 32.16
N CYS A 627 7.47 -41.47 31.12
CA CYS A 627 6.48 -42.53 31.29
C CYS A 627 7.15 -43.88 31.55
N SER A 628 6.44 -44.81 32.19
CA SER A 628 6.97 -46.15 32.51
C SER A 628 7.46 -46.91 31.26
N LYS A 629 6.79 -46.75 30.11
CA LYS A 629 7.18 -47.36 28.83
C LYS A 629 8.50 -46.81 28.28
N CYS A 630 8.74 -45.51 28.39
CA CYS A 630 10.00 -44.92 27.96
C CYS A 630 11.12 -45.26 28.97
N ARG A 631 10.78 -45.39 30.27
CA ARG A 631 11.73 -45.76 31.32
C ARG A 631 12.35 -47.15 31.11
N SER A 632 11.64 -48.08 30.47
CA SER A 632 12.21 -49.40 30.13
C SER A 632 13.26 -49.37 29.01
N GLN A 633 13.45 -48.24 28.32
CA GLN A 633 14.45 -48.05 27.27
C GLN A 633 15.33 -46.82 27.55
N PRO A 634 16.18 -46.87 28.60
CA PRO A 634 16.94 -45.69 29.07
C PRO A 634 17.90 -45.14 28.00
N GLN A 635 18.56 -46.01 27.24
CA GLN A 635 19.47 -45.60 26.15
C GLN A 635 18.73 -44.81 25.05
N HIS A 636 17.50 -45.22 24.70
CA HIS A 636 16.70 -44.53 23.68
C HIS A 636 16.26 -43.14 24.17
N VAL A 637 15.80 -43.05 25.42
CA VAL A 637 15.44 -41.79 26.07
C VAL A 637 16.64 -40.84 26.12
N ALA A 638 17.81 -41.34 26.53
CA ALA A 638 19.03 -40.54 26.62
C ALA A 638 19.45 -39.96 25.27
N VAL A 639 19.35 -40.74 24.18
CA VAL A 639 19.65 -40.26 22.82
C VAL A 639 18.66 -39.19 22.38
N ILE A 640 17.36 -39.38 22.58
CA ILE A 640 16.33 -38.42 22.15
C ILE A 640 16.46 -37.10 22.90
N LEU A 641 16.60 -37.14 24.23
CA LEU A 641 16.74 -35.94 25.05
C LEU A 641 18.03 -35.17 24.71
N ASN A 642 19.17 -35.87 24.56
CA ASN A 642 20.42 -35.23 24.16
C ASN A 642 20.36 -34.65 22.75
N GLN A 643 19.70 -35.33 21.82
CA GLN A 643 19.49 -34.82 20.47
C GLN A 643 18.64 -33.54 20.50
N GLU A 644 17.53 -33.52 21.24
CA GLU A 644 16.65 -32.35 21.36
C GLU A 644 17.41 -31.15 21.97
N ILE A 645 18.15 -31.36 23.07
CA ILE A 645 18.98 -30.32 23.70
C ILE A 645 20.03 -29.80 22.71
N ARG A 646 20.81 -30.71 22.08
CA ARG A 646 21.87 -30.35 21.14
C ARG A 646 21.33 -29.57 19.93
N GLU A 647 20.16 -29.95 19.42
CA GLU A 647 19.52 -29.22 18.33
C GLU A 647 19.11 -27.80 18.73
N LEU A 648 18.53 -27.63 19.92
CA LEU A 648 18.13 -26.32 20.44
C LEU A 648 19.36 -25.42 20.67
N GLU A 649 20.41 -25.96 21.28
CA GLU A 649 21.68 -25.25 21.51
C GLU A 649 22.35 -24.85 20.20
N ARG A 650 22.44 -25.76 19.23
CA ARG A 650 23.00 -25.48 17.91
C ARG A 650 22.20 -24.40 17.18
N LYS A 651 20.87 -24.43 17.25
CA LYS A 651 19.99 -23.39 16.68
C LYS A 651 20.24 -22.05 17.37
N GLN A 652 20.36 -22.02 18.69
CA GLN A 652 20.64 -20.81 19.46
C GLN A 652 22.00 -20.22 19.08
N GLU A 653 23.05 -21.04 19.01
CA GLU A 653 24.40 -20.63 18.66
C GLU A 653 24.45 -20.03 17.25
N GLN A 654 23.83 -20.69 16.27
CA GLN A 654 23.74 -20.18 14.89
C GLN A 654 23.04 -18.81 14.82
N LEU A 655 21.89 -18.66 15.47
CA LEU A 655 21.17 -17.39 15.50
C LEU A 655 21.97 -16.29 16.22
N THR A 656 22.64 -16.64 17.31
CA THR A 656 23.50 -15.72 18.06
C THR A 656 24.70 -15.29 17.22
N LYS A 657 25.32 -16.19 16.45
CA LYS A 657 26.40 -15.87 15.51
C LYS A 657 25.95 -14.88 14.44
N ILE A 658 24.75 -15.05 13.90
CA ILE A 658 24.15 -14.08 12.95
C ILE A 658 23.97 -12.71 13.61
N CYS A 659 23.42 -12.67 14.84
CA CYS A 659 23.25 -11.42 15.59
C CYS A 659 24.59 -10.74 15.91
N LYS A 660 25.62 -11.50 16.29
CA LYS A 660 26.98 -10.98 16.54
C LYS A 660 27.59 -10.35 15.29
N ASN A 661 27.50 -11.03 14.15
CA ASN A 661 27.99 -10.50 12.88
C ASN A 661 27.23 -9.23 12.46
N CYS A 662 25.92 -9.15 12.73
CA CYS A 662 25.11 -7.98 12.39
C CYS A 662 25.35 -6.79 13.33
N THR A 663 25.60 -7.03 14.62
CA THR A 663 25.77 -5.97 15.62
C THR A 663 27.22 -5.52 15.78
N GLY A 664 28.19 -6.31 15.32
CA GLY A 664 29.61 -6.09 15.60
C GLY A 664 29.95 -6.22 17.10
N CYS A 665 29.00 -6.70 17.93
CA CYS A 665 29.18 -6.83 19.36
C CYS A 665 29.22 -8.30 19.77
N PHE A 666 30.25 -8.67 20.54
CA PHE A 666 30.45 -10.04 21.03
C PHE A 666 29.81 -10.30 22.40
N ASP A 667 29.32 -9.25 23.07
CA ASP A 667 28.68 -9.36 24.38
C ASP A 667 27.28 -9.98 24.25
N ARG A 668 27.03 -11.00 25.07
CA ARG A 668 25.74 -11.72 25.12
C ARG A 668 24.64 -10.91 25.82
N HIS A 669 24.98 -9.88 26.61
CA HIS A 669 24.06 -9.21 27.53
C HIS A 669 23.35 -8.00 26.93
N ILE A 670 23.73 -7.56 25.73
CA ILE A 670 23.15 -6.36 25.11
C ILE A 670 22.26 -6.74 23.91
N PRO A 671 20.95 -6.92 24.13
CA PRO A 671 20.06 -7.39 23.07
C PRO A 671 19.70 -6.27 22.08
N CYS A 672 19.75 -6.60 20.79
CA CYS A 672 19.09 -5.82 19.75
C CYS A 672 17.56 -6.02 19.87
N VAL A 673 16.78 -4.94 19.80
CA VAL A 673 15.31 -4.93 19.99
C VAL A 673 14.53 -4.64 18.70
N SER A 674 15.17 -4.80 17.54
CA SER A 674 14.56 -4.49 16.24
C SER A 674 13.40 -5.45 15.88
N LEU A 675 12.16 -4.96 16.02
CA LEU A 675 10.94 -5.69 15.65
C LEU A 675 10.81 -5.98 14.15
N ASN A 676 11.63 -5.34 13.30
CA ASN A 676 11.65 -5.59 11.86
C ASN A 676 12.63 -6.72 11.49
N CYS A 677 13.29 -7.32 12.48
CA CYS A 677 14.21 -8.44 12.28
C CYS A 677 13.54 -9.79 12.56
N PRO A 678 13.44 -10.71 11.57
CA PRO A 678 12.89 -12.04 11.80
C PRO A 678 13.77 -12.88 12.73
N VAL A 679 15.07 -12.58 12.80
CA VAL A 679 16.02 -13.27 13.69
C VAL A 679 15.67 -13.01 15.15
N LEU A 680 15.15 -11.81 15.49
CA LEU A 680 14.72 -11.48 16.86
C LEU A 680 13.68 -12.48 17.36
N PHE A 681 12.59 -12.66 16.61
CA PHE A 681 11.50 -13.56 16.99
C PHE A 681 11.94 -15.03 17.03
N LYS A 682 12.81 -15.44 16.10
CA LYS A 682 13.39 -16.80 16.11
C LYS A 682 14.24 -17.03 17.35
N LEU A 683 15.09 -16.06 17.71
CA LEU A 683 15.96 -16.13 18.88
C LEU A 683 15.15 -16.19 20.17
N PHE A 684 14.13 -15.33 20.33
CA PHE A 684 13.22 -15.38 21.48
C PHE A 684 12.53 -16.73 21.61
N ARG A 685 12.04 -17.30 20.51
CA ARG A 685 11.40 -18.62 20.53
C ARG A 685 12.38 -19.72 20.95
N VAL A 686 13.58 -19.75 20.36
CA VAL A 686 14.61 -20.75 20.72
C VAL A 686 15.05 -20.58 22.16
N ASN A 687 15.24 -19.35 22.66
CA ASN A 687 15.58 -19.10 24.06
C ASN A 687 14.48 -19.59 25.01
N ARG A 688 13.20 -19.39 24.63
CA ARG A 688 12.06 -19.92 25.40
C ARG A 688 12.02 -21.45 25.40
N GLU A 689 12.29 -22.09 24.27
CA GLU A 689 12.38 -23.56 24.20
C GLU A 689 13.57 -24.08 25.01
N LEU A 690 14.71 -23.40 24.96
CA LEU A 690 15.93 -23.74 25.68
C LEU A 690 15.81 -23.52 27.20
N SER A 691 14.87 -22.70 27.67
CA SER A 691 14.54 -22.62 29.10
C SER A 691 14.08 -23.96 29.70
N LYS A 692 13.64 -24.91 28.87
CA LYS A 692 13.32 -26.29 29.27
C LYS A 692 14.56 -27.18 29.36
N ALA A 693 15.68 -26.81 28.74
CA ALA A 693 16.88 -27.64 28.69
C ALA A 693 17.42 -28.04 30.08
N PRO A 694 17.45 -27.16 31.11
CA PRO A 694 17.84 -27.57 32.47
C PRO A 694 16.95 -28.68 33.03
N TYR A 695 15.63 -28.63 32.79
CA TYR A 695 14.70 -29.68 33.19
C TYR A 695 14.92 -30.98 32.41
N LEU A 696 15.19 -30.89 31.10
CA LEU A 696 15.52 -32.07 30.28
C LEU A 696 16.85 -32.71 30.72
N ARG A 697 17.83 -31.91 31.14
CA ARG A 697 19.09 -32.40 31.73
C ARG A 697 18.87 -33.07 33.08
N GLN A 698 18.03 -32.51 33.95
CA GLN A 698 17.63 -33.17 35.20
C GLN A 698 16.93 -34.51 34.98
N LEU A 699 16.17 -34.65 33.89
CA LEU A 699 15.57 -35.94 33.51
C LEU A 699 16.61 -36.91 32.96
N LEU A 700 17.64 -36.43 32.26
CA LEU A 700 18.77 -37.23 31.81
C LEU A 700 19.58 -37.78 32.98
N ASP A 701 19.81 -36.97 34.02
CA ASP A 701 20.58 -37.38 35.22
C ASP A 701 19.92 -38.53 36.02
N GLN A 702 18.68 -38.91 35.68
CA GLN A 702 17.95 -40.02 36.29
C GLN A 702 18.25 -41.40 35.65
N PHE A 703 19.08 -41.46 34.60
CA PHE A 703 19.32 -42.65 33.78
C PHE A 703 20.79 -42.99 33.59
#